data_AF-A0A8J1VM67-F1
#
_entry.id   AF-A0A8J1VM67-F1
#
_cell.length_a   1.000
_cell.length_b   1.000
_cell.length_c   1.000
_cell.angle_alpha   90.00
_cell.angle_beta   90.00
_cell.angle_gamma   90.00
#
_symmetry.space_group_name_H-M   'P 1'
#
loop_
_entity.id
_entity.type
_entity.pdbx_description
1 polymer ?
#
loop_
_entity_poly.entity_id
_entity_poly.type
_entity_poly.pdbx_seq_one_letter_code
_entity_poly.pdbx_strand_id
1 'polypeptide(L)'
;MTKRIIRVALLLCDTPASQLASDDDDPFDKPQIPAVVAEFGDYSVIYPHWLSKALSSYPESTISSNTELVVDPYDVVDKMEYPTKDRLVAGAIDGYDAIMMTGSKHTAQEQDIPFISTLIDFIRTVATSPSTQHVKIIGICFGMQIVSLAMGGQCLRGENGWEIGVYGNEMTKEGRYWWTGDVKGQGGGSKVYVEQMHRDFVPAPPPEFHLLLKTSRYPVHSMIKYHPHSTTEHALAQIFTIQGHPEFTPAMVSRMVDARSASGVFDALATTEARRRLGGKDGSGGEGLGRIGWAVWRVLLQELPLQYSSNRNGDGNVDMNGTINGEHTAEASQTSRFLEDNGRYAHVDKVLDRQGPWTNEEFQGGKTAKDFLRKKAKILVIGAGGLGCEILQNLALTGFHDIQVIDMDTIDISNLNRQFLFREADVGKSKATVAAEFIMKRVPGVKVTPYHGKIQDHPQSFYKQFDIIIAGLDSIAARRWINATLVQIGEEDSDFIKPLIDGGTEGFKGQARVILPTVSSCYECTIDMLTPPTAYPICTIANTPRLPEHCIEWASVLEWPKVFKEKKLDTDDVEHIEWLYQKAVARAAEFDIEGVTWALTQGVVKNIIPAIASTNAIIAASCCNEAFKLATTCAPSLDNYMMYTGNESVYTYTFESDKREDCPVCGGENLSAKVGRDWTLERFVEWLEERQDLQITRPSLSYANGAPLFYQAPPQLHELTKPNLAKHLKDLLGDSTDVVVTAPGLPFSLTVSLTLE
;
A
#
# COMPACT_ATOMS: atom_id res chain seq x y z
N MET A 1 16.49 -16.01 18.75
CA MET A 1 15.98 -15.97 17.36
C MET A 1 17.05 -16.58 16.48
N THR A 2 16.70 -17.51 15.59
CA THR A 2 17.62 -18.05 14.57
C THR A 2 17.79 -17.00 13.47
N LYS A 3 19.03 -16.69 13.08
CA LYS A 3 19.31 -15.76 11.97
C LYS A 3 18.73 -16.30 10.66
N ARG A 4 18.28 -15.40 9.79
CA ARG A 4 17.89 -15.75 8.40
C ARG A 4 19.17 -16.09 7.63
N ILE A 5 19.22 -17.25 6.98
CA ILE A 5 20.36 -17.64 6.16
C ILE A 5 19.99 -17.39 4.69
N ILE A 6 20.84 -16.69 3.96
CA ILE A 6 20.76 -16.53 2.50
C ILE A 6 21.92 -17.32 1.88
N ARG A 7 21.60 -18.32 1.08
CA ARG A 7 22.56 -19.19 0.40
C ARG A 7 22.68 -18.81 -1.07
N VAL A 8 23.89 -18.49 -1.51
CA VAL A 8 24.20 -18.14 -2.91
C VAL A 8 25.14 -19.19 -3.50
N ALA A 9 24.73 -19.80 -4.61
CA ALA A 9 25.62 -20.55 -5.48
C ALA A 9 26.35 -19.57 -6.40
N LEU A 10 27.66 -19.41 -6.22
CA LEU A 10 28.49 -18.52 -7.02
C LEU A 10 29.13 -19.30 -8.17
N LEU A 11 28.66 -19.09 -9.39
CA LEU A 11 29.22 -19.68 -10.61
C LEU A 11 30.41 -18.84 -11.08
N LEU A 12 31.61 -19.37 -10.85
CA LEU A 12 32.87 -18.77 -11.25
C LEU A 12 33.06 -18.96 -12.75
N CYS A 13 32.67 -17.93 -13.52
CA CYS A 13 32.77 -17.89 -14.98
C CYS A 13 34.18 -17.51 -15.47
N ASP A 14 35.08 -17.26 -14.52
CA ASP A 14 36.51 -17.08 -14.64
C ASP A 14 37.08 -17.11 -13.22
N THR A 15 38.40 -17.24 -13.08
CA THR A 15 39.08 -16.66 -11.92
C THR A 15 39.50 -15.25 -12.33
N PRO A 16 39.52 -14.23 -11.44
CA PRO A 16 40.25 -13.02 -11.75
C PRO A 16 41.68 -13.50 -12.00
N ALA A 17 42.10 -13.57 -13.25
CA ALA A 17 43.43 -14.04 -13.66
C ALA A 17 43.82 -15.52 -13.38
N SER A 18 43.12 -16.52 -13.94
CA SER A 18 43.80 -17.81 -14.20
C SER A 18 44.84 -17.67 -15.30
N GLN A 19 46.06 -18.02 -14.90
CA GLN A 19 47.25 -18.43 -15.65
C GLN A 19 47.03 -18.63 -17.15
N LEU A 20 47.68 -17.81 -17.98
CA LEU A 20 48.15 -18.30 -19.27
C LEU A 20 49.24 -19.31 -18.95
N ALA A 21 48.93 -20.60 -19.04
CA ALA A 21 49.95 -21.62 -19.21
C ALA A 21 50.64 -21.33 -20.56
N SER A 22 51.92 -20.98 -20.49
CA SER A 22 52.81 -20.87 -21.63
C SER A 22 53.19 -22.26 -22.10
N ASP A 23 52.71 -22.67 -23.27
CA ASP A 23 53.47 -23.60 -24.12
C ASP A 23 54.43 -22.75 -24.95
N ASP A 24 55.56 -22.34 -24.37
CA ASP A 24 56.86 -22.12 -25.03
C ASP A 24 57.86 -21.43 -24.06
N ASP A 25 59.05 -22.01 -23.98
CA ASP A 25 60.17 -21.65 -23.09
C ASP A 25 60.79 -20.26 -23.39
N ASP A 26 60.62 -19.28 -22.49
CA ASP A 26 61.57 -18.16 -22.32
C ASP A 26 61.71 -17.77 -20.82
N PRO A 27 62.90 -17.91 -20.20
CA PRO A 27 63.12 -17.54 -18.79
C PRO A 27 62.95 -16.06 -18.45
N PHE A 28 62.75 -15.17 -19.44
CA PHE A 28 62.65 -13.73 -19.22
C PHE A 28 61.26 -13.11 -19.45
N ASP A 29 60.25 -13.87 -19.88
CA ASP A 29 58.91 -13.32 -20.15
C ASP A 29 57.85 -13.91 -19.21
N LYS A 30 57.59 -13.21 -18.09
CA LYS A 30 56.51 -13.56 -17.15
C LYS A 30 55.31 -12.63 -17.36
N PRO A 31 54.10 -13.15 -17.65
CA PRO A 31 52.90 -12.32 -17.72
C PRO A 31 52.54 -11.75 -16.34
N GLN A 32 52.57 -10.42 -16.21
CA GLN A 32 52.23 -9.67 -14.98
C GLN A 32 50.71 -9.57 -14.74
N ILE A 33 50.03 -10.70 -14.63
CA ILE A 33 48.62 -10.79 -14.18
C ILE A 33 48.45 -11.27 -12.69
N PRO A 34 49.45 -11.85 -11.97
CA PRO A 34 49.28 -12.28 -10.57
C PRO A 34 48.99 -11.18 -9.53
N ALA A 35 49.20 -9.90 -9.83
CA ALA A 35 49.20 -8.84 -8.82
C ALA A 35 47.82 -8.61 -8.18
N VAL A 36 46.73 -8.70 -8.96
CA VAL A 36 45.37 -8.49 -8.43
C VAL A 36 44.95 -9.66 -7.53
N VAL A 37 45.22 -10.89 -7.94
CA VAL A 37 44.88 -12.11 -7.16
C VAL A 37 45.72 -12.18 -5.89
N ALA A 38 47.01 -11.84 -6.00
CA ALA A 38 47.90 -11.81 -4.85
C ALA A 38 47.48 -10.76 -3.81
N GLU A 39 46.90 -9.64 -4.24
CA GLU A 39 46.49 -8.53 -3.37
C GLU A 39 45.05 -8.65 -2.86
N PHE A 40 44.11 -9.14 -3.68
CA PHE A 40 42.66 -9.12 -3.41
C PHE A 40 41.98 -10.49 -3.39
N GLY A 41 42.67 -11.57 -3.77
CA GLY A 41 42.09 -12.91 -3.94
C GLY A 41 41.38 -13.10 -5.28
N ASP A 42 40.85 -14.31 -5.49
CA ASP A 42 40.03 -14.63 -6.65
C ASP A 42 38.54 -14.25 -6.42
N TYR A 43 37.66 -14.57 -7.37
CA TYR A 43 36.24 -14.25 -7.26
C TYR A 43 35.53 -15.01 -6.14
N SER A 44 36.05 -16.18 -5.72
CA SER A 44 35.54 -16.91 -4.56
C SER A 44 35.79 -16.16 -3.25
N VAL A 45 36.73 -15.21 -3.22
CA VAL A 45 36.99 -14.31 -2.08
C VAL A 45 36.32 -12.95 -2.27
N ILE A 46 36.44 -12.37 -3.47
CA ILE A 46 35.95 -11.01 -3.76
C ILE A 46 34.44 -10.90 -3.59
N TYR A 47 33.66 -11.85 -4.13
CA TYR A 47 32.20 -11.76 -4.12
C TYR A 47 31.61 -11.91 -2.70
N PRO A 48 32.00 -12.92 -1.88
CA PRO A 48 31.55 -13.00 -0.50
C PRO A 48 31.91 -11.76 0.32
N HIS A 49 33.11 -11.21 0.13
CA HIS A 49 33.54 -9.99 0.81
C HIS A 49 32.71 -8.78 0.40
N TRP A 50 32.48 -8.59 -0.91
CA TRP A 50 31.63 -7.53 -1.44
C TRP A 50 30.20 -7.63 -0.90
N LEU A 51 29.57 -8.81 -1.00
CA LEU A 51 28.22 -9.04 -0.50
C LEU A 51 28.13 -8.81 1.01
N SER A 52 29.09 -9.30 1.79
CA SER A 52 29.13 -9.09 3.24
C SER A 52 29.29 -7.62 3.60
N LYS A 53 30.15 -6.87 2.90
CA LYS A 53 30.30 -5.43 3.12
C LYS A 53 29.04 -4.66 2.72
N ALA A 54 28.43 -4.99 1.58
CA ALA A 54 27.17 -4.38 1.15
C ALA A 54 26.01 -4.68 2.10
N LEU A 55 25.99 -5.85 2.74
CA LEU A 55 25.03 -6.17 3.80
C LEU A 55 25.29 -5.33 5.05
N SER A 56 26.55 -5.19 5.45
CA SER A 56 26.92 -4.40 6.62
C SER A 56 26.60 -2.91 6.48
N SER A 57 26.66 -2.38 5.25
CA SER A 57 26.27 -1.02 4.92
C SER A 57 24.79 -0.87 4.58
N TYR A 58 24.01 -1.95 4.61
CA TYR A 58 22.60 -1.93 4.22
C TYR A 58 21.81 -0.99 5.16
N PRO A 59 20.87 -0.17 4.64
CA PRO A 59 20.27 0.93 5.41
C PRO A 59 19.50 0.49 6.66
N GLU A 60 18.96 -0.72 6.64
CA GLU A 60 18.21 -1.32 7.75
C GLU A 60 19.13 -2.23 8.59
N SER A 61 19.66 -1.70 9.70
CA SER A 61 20.62 -2.39 10.57
C SER A 61 20.06 -3.66 11.24
N THR A 62 18.74 -3.77 11.37
CA THR A 62 18.05 -4.97 11.86
C THR A 62 18.11 -6.11 10.85
N ILE A 63 18.11 -5.81 9.54
CA ILE A 63 18.28 -6.81 8.49
C ILE A 63 19.71 -7.32 8.49
N SER A 64 20.69 -6.43 8.51
CA SER A 64 22.11 -6.81 8.45
C SER A 64 22.55 -7.63 9.66
N SER A 65 22.05 -7.32 10.86
CA SER A 65 22.37 -8.08 12.09
C SER A 65 21.69 -9.46 12.17
N ASN A 66 20.53 -9.63 11.52
CA ASN A 66 19.74 -10.87 11.54
C ASN A 66 19.88 -11.74 10.29
N THR A 67 20.72 -11.34 9.33
CA THR A 67 20.97 -12.10 8.10
C THR A 67 22.38 -12.68 8.11
N GLU A 68 22.49 -13.96 7.76
CA GLU A 68 23.73 -14.68 7.56
C GLU A 68 23.87 -15.02 6.08
N LEU A 69 25.04 -14.72 5.51
CA LEU A 69 25.36 -15.02 4.11
C LEU A 69 26.20 -16.29 4.05
N VAL A 70 25.79 -17.24 3.20
CA VAL A 70 26.58 -18.40 2.82
C VAL A 70 26.78 -18.34 1.31
N VAL A 71 28.03 -18.41 0.85
CA VAL A 71 28.37 -18.40 -0.58
C VAL A 71 29.20 -19.64 -0.88
N ASP A 72 28.70 -20.48 -1.77
CA ASP A 72 29.38 -21.69 -2.20
C ASP A 72 29.88 -21.48 -3.65
N PRO A 73 31.19 -21.50 -3.91
CA PRO A 73 31.74 -21.33 -5.25
C PRO A 73 31.66 -22.62 -6.07
N TYR A 74 31.35 -22.49 -7.35
CA TYR A 74 31.31 -23.56 -8.35
C TYR A 74 32.14 -23.14 -9.56
N ASP A 75 33.16 -23.92 -9.89
CA ASP A 75 34.01 -23.68 -11.05
C ASP A 75 33.36 -24.23 -12.32
N VAL A 76 32.68 -23.34 -13.04
CA VAL A 76 31.93 -23.72 -14.26
C VAL A 76 32.83 -23.76 -15.50
N VAL A 77 34.06 -23.27 -15.43
CA VAL A 77 34.97 -23.16 -16.59
C VAL A 77 35.86 -24.38 -16.69
N ASP A 78 36.66 -24.64 -15.66
CA ASP A 78 37.70 -25.66 -15.70
C ASP A 78 37.18 -27.01 -15.22
N LYS A 79 36.28 -27.01 -14.22
CA LYS A 79 35.73 -28.24 -13.63
C LYS A 79 34.32 -28.58 -14.09
N MET A 80 33.63 -27.65 -14.75
CA MET A 80 32.23 -27.81 -15.16
C MET A 80 31.33 -28.20 -13.97
N GLU A 81 31.61 -27.63 -12.81
CA GLU A 81 30.87 -27.89 -11.57
C GLU A 81 29.65 -26.98 -11.49
N TYR A 82 28.50 -27.56 -11.16
CA TYR A 82 27.24 -26.83 -11.00
C TYR A 82 26.51 -27.32 -9.73
N PRO A 83 25.66 -26.48 -9.12
CA PRO A 83 24.79 -26.90 -8.04
C PRO A 83 23.94 -28.11 -8.44
N THR A 84 23.90 -29.12 -7.58
CA THR A 84 23.04 -30.30 -7.79
C THR A 84 21.57 -29.90 -7.79
N LYS A 85 20.75 -30.55 -8.63
CA LYS A 85 19.31 -30.26 -8.74
C LYS A 85 18.59 -30.28 -7.39
N ASP A 86 18.94 -31.20 -6.49
CA ASP A 86 18.30 -31.33 -5.18
C ASP A 86 18.46 -30.09 -4.30
N ARG A 87 19.54 -29.33 -4.49
CA ARG A 87 19.80 -28.05 -3.79
C ARG A 87 19.17 -26.84 -4.48
N LEU A 88 18.54 -27.03 -5.64
CA LEU A 88 17.83 -25.99 -6.40
C LEU A 88 16.31 -26.15 -6.32
N VAL A 89 15.82 -27.19 -5.62
CA VAL A 89 14.40 -27.46 -5.43
C VAL A 89 13.88 -26.74 -4.19
N ALA A 90 12.66 -26.23 -4.30
CA ALA A 90 11.94 -25.53 -3.26
C ALA A 90 11.86 -26.36 -1.96
N GLY A 91 12.29 -25.78 -0.84
CA GLY A 91 12.18 -26.41 0.49
C GLY A 91 13.32 -27.38 0.86
N ALA A 92 14.38 -27.46 0.06
CA ALA A 92 15.60 -28.20 0.45
C ALA A 92 16.26 -27.58 1.69
N ILE A 93 16.71 -28.42 2.64
CA ILE A 93 17.27 -27.99 3.93
C ILE A 93 18.53 -27.12 3.75
N ASP A 94 19.33 -27.41 2.73
CA ASP A 94 20.53 -26.71 2.31
C ASP A 94 20.40 -26.11 0.90
N GLY A 95 19.15 -25.79 0.50
CA GLY A 95 18.81 -25.23 -0.79
C GLY A 95 19.35 -23.82 -1.01
N TYR A 96 19.60 -23.47 -2.27
CA TYR A 96 20.07 -22.14 -2.66
C TYR A 96 18.92 -21.17 -2.89
N ASP A 97 19.06 -19.96 -2.35
CA ASP A 97 18.13 -18.85 -2.58
C ASP A 97 18.44 -18.10 -3.88
N ALA A 98 19.71 -18.13 -4.30
CA ALA A 98 20.16 -17.47 -5.51
C ALA A 98 21.34 -18.18 -6.18
N ILE A 99 21.42 -18.01 -7.48
CA ILE A 99 22.59 -18.25 -8.31
C ILE A 99 23.16 -16.90 -8.74
N MET A 100 24.46 -16.72 -8.57
CA MET A 100 25.17 -15.52 -9.00
C MET A 100 26.30 -15.90 -9.96
N MET A 101 26.41 -15.20 -11.08
CA MET A 101 27.47 -15.42 -12.07
C MET A 101 28.46 -14.27 -12.06
N THR A 102 29.75 -14.61 -12.05
CA THR A 102 30.84 -13.64 -12.09
C THR A 102 31.05 -13.07 -13.50
N GLY A 103 31.89 -12.04 -13.59
CA GLY A 103 32.50 -11.62 -14.85
C GLY A 103 33.43 -12.69 -15.44
N SER A 104 33.84 -12.49 -16.68
CA SER A 104 34.76 -13.38 -17.39
C SER A 104 35.61 -12.64 -18.41
N LYS A 105 36.83 -13.14 -18.68
CA LYS A 105 37.66 -12.75 -19.82
C LYS A 105 37.12 -13.26 -21.17
N HIS A 106 36.24 -14.26 -21.15
CA HIS A 106 35.67 -14.87 -22.35
C HIS A 106 34.56 -14.02 -22.97
N THR A 107 34.34 -14.16 -24.27
CA THR A 107 33.24 -13.51 -24.98
C THR A 107 32.05 -14.47 -25.05
N ALA A 108 30.87 -14.04 -24.56
CA ALA A 108 29.69 -14.92 -24.45
C ALA A 108 29.13 -15.41 -25.79
N GLN A 109 29.55 -14.82 -26.91
CA GLN A 109 29.16 -15.23 -28.26
C GLN A 109 29.92 -16.46 -28.78
N GLU A 110 31.08 -16.78 -28.19
CA GLU A 110 31.94 -17.90 -28.59
C GLU A 110 31.40 -19.22 -28.00
N GLN A 111 30.20 -19.62 -28.43
CA GLN A 111 29.49 -20.81 -27.92
C GLN A 111 30.15 -22.14 -28.32
N ASP A 112 31.16 -22.09 -29.18
CA ASP A 112 32.07 -23.20 -29.46
C ASP A 112 32.94 -23.58 -28.26
N ILE A 113 33.10 -22.66 -27.29
CA ILE A 113 33.70 -22.97 -26.00
C ILE A 113 32.72 -23.80 -25.15
N PRO A 114 33.03 -25.07 -24.79
CA PRO A 114 32.06 -26.01 -24.23
C PRO A 114 31.35 -25.55 -22.95
N PHE A 115 32.03 -24.79 -22.09
CA PHE A 115 31.44 -24.33 -20.84
C PHE A 115 30.36 -23.26 -21.05
N ILE A 116 30.49 -22.43 -22.10
CA ILE A 116 29.58 -21.31 -22.37
C ILE A 116 28.20 -21.83 -22.75
N SER A 117 28.14 -22.78 -23.68
CA SER A 117 26.87 -23.42 -24.09
C SER A 117 26.21 -24.15 -22.91
N THR A 118 26.99 -24.89 -22.13
CA THR A 118 26.50 -25.59 -20.92
C THR A 118 25.95 -24.61 -19.88
N LEU A 119 26.64 -23.49 -19.65
CA LEU A 119 26.21 -22.47 -18.71
C LEU A 119 24.92 -21.78 -19.18
N ILE A 120 24.79 -21.47 -20.47
CA ILE A 120 23.57 -20.91 -21.07
C ILE A 120 22.38 -21.86 -20.85
N ASP A 121 22.56 -23.15 -21.11
CA ASP A 121 21.51 -24.17 -20.95
C ASP A 121 21.14 -24.37 -19.47
N PHE A 122 22.12 -24.36 -18.57
CA PHE A 122 21.88 -24.40 -17.13
C PHE A 122 21.04 -23.21 -16.66
N ILE A 123 21.43 -21.99 -17.02
CA ILE A 123 20.71 -20.77 -16.63
C ILE A 123 19.30 -20.73 -17.22
N ARG A 124 19.14 -21.13 -18.49
CA ARG A 124 17.81 -21.26 -19.12
C ARG A 124 16.95 -22.22 -18.32
N THR A 125 17.48 -23.40 -17.99
CA THR A 125 16.76 -24.43 -17.23
C THR A 125 16.30 -23.91 -15.87
N VAL A 126 17.19 -23.27 -15.10
CA VAL A 126 16.83 -22.72 -13.78
C VAL A 126 15.81 -21.59 -13.91
N ALA A 127 15.96 -20.70 -14.89
CA ALA A 127 15.08 -19.56 -15.09
C ALA A 127 13.66 -19.94 -15.52
N THR A 128 13.50 -21.01 -16.30
CA THR A 128 12.20 -21.38 -16.89
C THR A 128 11.49 -22.51 -16.15
N SER A 129 12.21 -23.36 -15.40
CA SER A 129 11.60 -24.53 -14.76
C SER A 129 10.77 -24.16 -13.52
N PRO A 130 9.48 -24.54 -13.43
CA PRO A 130 8.61 -24.21 -12.30
C PRO A 130 9.19 -24.59 -10.93
N SER A 131 9.90 -25.72 -10.84
CA SER A 131 10.50 -26.21 -9.59
C SER A 131 11.67 -25.36 -9.07
N THR A 132 12.31 -24.58 -9.94
CA THR A 132 13.48 -23.74 -9.63
C THR A 132 13.19 -22.24 -9.78
N GLN A 133 11.96 -21.85 -10.14
CA GLN A 133 11.59 -20.43 -10.34
C GLN A 133 11.73 -19.57 -9.08
N HIS A 134 11.76 -20.18 -7.89
CA HIS A 134 12.03 -19.52 -6.62
C HIS A 134 13.52 -19.17 -6.40
N VAL A 135 14.43 -19.75 -7.18
CA VAL A 135 15.87 -19.44 -7.13
C VAL A 135 16.12 -18.18 -7.95
N LYS A 136 16.66 -17.14 -7.31
CA LYS A 136 16.96 -15.88 -7.99
C LYS A 136 18.23 -16.01 -8.83
N ILE A 137 18.30 -15.31 -9.96
CA ILE A 137 19.50 -15.30 -10.81
C ILE A 137 20.08 -13.90 -10.85
N ILE A 138 21.36 -13.77 -10.51
CA ILE A 138 22.09 -12.49 -10.56
C ILE A 138 23.24 -12.60 -11.56
N GLY A 139 23.19 -11.79 -12.62
CA GLY A 139 24.21 -11.76 -13.66
C GLY A 139 25.05 -10.49 -13.61
N ILE A 140 26.36 -10.63 -13.37
CA ILE A 140 27.31 -9.50 -13.36
C ILE A 140 28.23 -9.58 -14.59
N CYS A 141 28.33 -8.49 -15.36
CA CYS A 141 29.13 -8.37 -16.57
C CYS A 141 28.89 -9.52 -17.56
N PHE A 142 29.81 -10.48 -17.68
CA PHE A 142 29.64 -11.69 -18.49
C PHE A 142 28.37 -12.46 -18.12
N GLY A 143 28.05 -12.57 -16.83
CA GLY A 143 26.81 -13.21 -16.36
C GLY A 143 25.55 -12.55 -16.93
N MET A 144 25.53 -11.23 -17.11
CA MET A 144 24.41 -10.54 -17.77
C MET A 144 24.26 -10.96 -19.24
N GLN A 145 25.38 -11.16 -19.93
CA GLN A 145 25.40 -11.59 -21.33
C GLN A 145 24.89 -13.02 -21.47
N ILE A 146 25.30 -13.91 -20.56
CA ILE A 146 24.77 -15.29 -20.46
C ILE A 146 23.27 -15.30 -20.22
N VAL A 147 22.77 -14.48 -19.26
CA VAL A 147 21.31 -14.33 -19.05
C VAL A 147 20.62 -13.90 -20.34
N SER A 148 21.17 -12.92 -21.05
CA SER A 148 20.59 -12.45 -22.31
C SER A 148 20.43 -13.60 -23.32
N LEU A 149 21.50 -14.36 -23.56
CA LEU A 149 21.48 -15.50 -24.49
C LEU A 149 20.57 -16.65 -24.02
N ALA A 150 20.57 -16.95 -22.72
CA ALA A 150 19.70 -17.98 -22.15
C ALA A 150 18.22 -17.67 -22.33
N MET A 151 17.85 -16.39 -22.25
CA MET A 151 16.48 -15.89 -22.33
C MET A 151 16.06 -15.43 -23.74
N GLY A 152 16.82 -15.80 -24.78
CA GLY A 152 16.47 -15.54 -26.18
C GLY A 152 16.81 -14.12 -26.68
N GLY A 153 17.65 -13.39 -25.94
CA GLY A 153 18.22 -12.12 -26.35
C GLY A 153 19.52 -12.27 -27.14
N GLN A 154 20.27 -11.17 -27.23
CA GLN A 154 21.52 -11.08 -27.96
C GLN A 154 22.66 -10.56 -27.08
N CYS A 155 23.89 -10.90 -27.47
CA CYS A 155 25.11 -10.26 -27.00
C CYS A 155 25.94 -9.93 -28.24
N LEU A 156 26.45 -8.70 -28.33
CA LEU A 156 27.25 -8.22 -29.44
C LEU A 156 28.57 -7.65 -28.94
N ARG A 157 29.60 -7.71 -29.77
CA ARG A 157 30.88 -7.04 -29.50
C ARG A 157 30.79 -5.58 -29.91
N GLY A 158 31.06 -4.67 -28.98
CA GLY A 158 30.99 -3.23 -29.24
C GLY A 158 32.05 -2.73 -30.21
N GLU A 159 31.60 -2.04 -31.27
CA GLU A 159 32.46 -1.26 -32.18
C GLU A 159 32.91 0.06 -31.54
N ASN A 160 32.13 0.55 -30.56
CA ASN A 160 32.42 1.78 -29.83
C ASN A 160 33.65 1.69 -28.93
N GLY A 161 34.27 0.53 -28.75
CA GLY A 161 35.45 0.31 -27.90
C GLY A 161 35.13 0.02 -26.43
N TRP A 162 36.17 -0.06 -25.59
CA TRP A 162 36.04 -0.41 -24.17
C TRP A 162 35.39 0.70 -23.33
N GLU A 163 34.52 0.33 -22.39
CA GLU A 163 34.12 1.15 -21.24
C GLU A 163 34.81 0.64 -19.97
N ILE A 164 35.69 1.48 -19.42
CA ILE A 164 36.53 1.14 -18.27
C ILE A 164 36.49 2.28 -17.25
N GLY A 165 36.29 1.95 -15.98
CA GLY A 165 36.20 2.90 -14.87
C GLY A 165 34.76 3.33 -14.58
N VAL A 166 34.58 4.39 -13.81
CA VAL A 166 33.24 4.78 -13.33
C VAL A 166 32.44 5.54 -14.38
N TYR A 167 31.26 5.01 -14.71
CA TYR A 167 30.28 5.66 -15.59
C TYR A 167 28.98 5.93 -14.84
N GLY A 168 28.42 7.13 -15.05
CA GLY A 168 27.09 7.48 -14.58
C GLY A 168 26.02 6.97 -15.55
N ASN A 169 25.34 5.89 -15.17
CA ASN A 169 24.30 5.25 -15.95
C ASN A 169 22.96 5.94 -15.68
N GLU A 170 22.22 6.26 -16.73
CA GLU A 170 20.89 6.85 -16.63
C GLU A 170 19.88 5.81 -16.18
N MET A 171 19.09 6.16 -15.16
CA MET A 171 18.02 5.31 -14.66
C MET A 171 16.74 5.52 -15.47
N THR A 172 16.13 4.42 -15.89
CA THR A 172 14.74 4.41 -16.37
C THR A 172 13.77 4.64 -15.21
N LYS A 173 12.46 4.73 -15.50
CA LYS A 173 11.43 4.82 -14.46
C LYS A 173 11.46 3.57 -13.57
N GLU A 174 11.59 2.40 -14.20
CA GLU A 174 11.73 1.09 -13.56
C GLU A 174 13.05 1.00 -12.79
N GLY A 175 14.14 1.53 -13.36
CA GLY A 175 15.45 1.59 -12.72
C GLY A 175 15.45 2.36 -11.41
N ARG A 176 14.70 3.47 -11.32
CA ARG A 176 14.60 4.24 -10.07
C ARG A 176 14.11 3.37 -8.91
N TYR A 177 13.05 2.58 -9.11
CA TYR A 177 12.52 1.70 -8.07
C TYR A 177 13.58 0.75 -7.50
N TRP A 178 14.35 0.08 -8.38
CA TRP A 178 15.31 -0.93 -7.97
C TRP A 178 16.62 -0.35 -7.43
N TRP A 179 17.11 0.76 -8.00
CA TRP A 179 18.45 1.28 -7.70
C TRP A 179 18.50 2.37 -6.63
N THR A 180 17.45 3.16 -6.46
CA THR A 180 17.41 4.15 -5.36
C THR A 180 16.71 3.61 -4.14
N GLY A 181 15.82 2.63 -4.35
CA GLY A 181 14.97 2.09 -3.31
C GLY A 181 13.94 3.07 -2.79
N ASP A 182 12.86 2.54 -2.22
CA ASP A 182 11.86 3.31 -1.46
C ASP A 182 12.34 3.66 -0.03
N VAL A 183 13.67 3.82 0.16
CA VAL A 183 14.27 4.15 1.45
C VAL A 183 14.38 5.67 1.52
N LYS A 184 13.61 6.29 2.42
CA LYS A 184 13.62 7.75 2.66
C LYS A 184 15.07 8.24 2.78
N GLY A 185 15.45 9.18 1.91
CA GLY A 185 16.76 9.84 1.95
C GLY A 185 17.84 9.33 0.97
N GLN A 186 17.56 8.36 0.09
CA GLN A 186 18.57 7.77 -0.81
C GLN A 186 18.70 8.38 -2.23
N GLY A 187 18.15 9.57 -2.45
CA GLY A 187 18.67 10.50 -3.46
C GLY A 187 17.89 10.59 -4.78
N GLY A 188 17.40 11.80 -5.05
CA GLY A 188 16.82 12.27 -6.31
C GLY A 188 17.82 12.50 -7.45
N GLY A 189 18.83 11.64 -7.58
CA GLY A 189 19.76 11.66 -8.71
C GLY A 189 19.19 10.90 -9.92
N SER A 190 19.40 11.40 -11.14
CA SER A 190 18.96 10.71 -12.38
C SER A 190 19.91 9.59 -12.83
N LYS A 191 21.05 9.41 -12.15
CA LYS A 191 22.12 8.47 -12.52
C LYS A 191 22.60 7.60 -11.36
N VAL A 192 23.12 6.42 -11.69
CA VAL A 192 23.85 5.50 -10.79
C VAL A 192 25.24 5.27 -11.36
N TYR A 193 26.26 5.45 -10.54
CA TYR A 193 27.65 5.34 -10.95
C TYR A 193 28.15 3.91 -10.75
N VAL A 194 28.54 3.25 -11.83
CA VAL A 194 28.96 1.84 -11.84
C VAL A 194 30.38 1.77 -12.41
N GLU A 195 31.24 0.96 -11.80
CA GLU A 195 32.54 0.59 -12.38
C GLU A 195 32.31 -0.30 -13.60
N GLN A 196 32.67 0.16 -14.79
CA GLN A 196 32.57 -0.62 -16.02
C GLN A 196 33.92 -1.27 -16.34
N MET A 197 33.88 -2.46 -16.92
CA MET A 197 35.03 -3.10 -17.55
C MET A 197 34.56 -4.06 -18.64
N HIS A 198 33.98 -3.51 -19.71
CA HIS A 198 33.41 -4.33 -20.78
C HIS A 198 33.57 -3.69 -22.16
N ARG A 199 33.46 -4.54 -23.17
CA ARG A 199 33.36 -4.18 -24.58
C ARG A 199 32.17 -4.86 -25.23
N ASP A 200 31.92 -6.12 -24.86
CA ASP A 200 30.71 -6.82 -25.24
C ASP A 200 29.52 -6.25 -24.47
N PHE A 201 28.36 -6.24 -25.11
CA PHE A 201 27.16 -5.61 -24.57
C PHE A 201 25.89 -6.30 -25.04
N VAL A 202 24.80 -6.06 -24.32
CA VAL A 202 23.46 -6.48 -24.71
C VAL A 202 22.80 -5.32 -25.47
N PRO A 203 22.43 -5.49 -26.76
CA PRO A 203 21.90 -4.38 -27.55
C PRO A 203 20.45 -4.01 -27.20
N ALA A 204 19.67 -4.95 -26.71
CA ALA A 204 18.29 -4.74 -26.26
C ALA A 204 17.93 -5.77 -25.18
N PRO A 205 17.05 -5.44 -24.21
CA PRO A 205 16.57 -6.41 -23.24
C PRO A 205 15.90 -7.62 -23.94
N PRO A 206 16.11 -8.86 -23.47
CA PRO A 206 15.38 -10.03 -23.94
C PRO A 206 13.86 -9.90 -23.68
N PRO A 207 13.03 -10.77 -24.29
CA PRO A 207 11.60 -10.83 -23.97
C PRO A 207 11.35 -10.96 -22.45
N GLU A 208 10.31 -10.30 -21.95
CA GLU A 208 9.93 -10.25 -20.51
C GLU A 208 10.91 -9.49 -19.59
N PHE A 209 11.99 -8.90 -20.12
CA PHE A 209 12.88 -8.05 -19.33
C PHE A 209 12.52 -6.58 -19.43
N HIS A 210 12.68 -5.88 -18.31
CA HIS A 210 12.56 -4.43 -18.21
C HIS A 210 13.95 -3.80 -18.09
N LEU A 211 14.19 -2.74 -18.87
CA LEU A 211 15.43 -1.97 -18.84
C LEU A 211 15.51 -1.14 -17.54
N LEU A 212 16.62 -1.21 -16.81
CA LEU A 212 16.84 -0.44 -15.59
C LEU A 212 17.88 0.68 -15.77
N LEU A 213 19.01 0.38 -16.41
CA LEU A 213 20.11 1.32 -16.62
C LEU A 213 20.53 1.36 -18.09
N LYS A 214 20.87 2.54 -18.57
CA LYS A 214 21.41 2.76 -19.92
C LYS A 214 22.50 3.84 -19.93
N THR A 215 23.32 3.85 -20.97
CA THR A 215 24.19 4.97 -21.31
C THR A 215 23.96 5.37 -22.78
N SER A 216 24.57 6.46 -23.21
CA SER A 216 24.56 6.85 -24.63
C SER A 216 25.44 5.95 -25.50
N ARG A 217 26.41 5.23 -24.91
CA ARG A 217 27.36 4.38 -25.64
C ARG A 217 26.85 2.96 -25.79
N TYR A 218 26.26 2.41 -24.72
CA TYR A 218 25.63 1.09 -24.72
C TYR A 218 24.22 1.15 -24.13
N PRO A 219 23.22 0.60 -24.84
CA PRO A 219 21.80 0.83 -24.54
C PRO A 219 21.29 0.07 -23.31
N VAL A 220 21.95 -1.01 -22.89
CA VAL A 220 21.53 -1.84 -21.74
C VAL A 220 22.71 -2.05 -20.80
N HIS A 221 22.65 -1.44 -19.63
CA HIS A 221 23.60 -1.66 -18.53
C HIS A 221 23.01 -2.43 -17.36
N SER A 222 21.69 -2.56 -17.29
CA SER A 222 21.01 -3.41 -16.33
C SER A 222 19.59 -3.68 -16.81
N MET A 223 19.12 -4.89 -16.53
CA MET A 223 17.77 -5.32 -16.83
C MET A 223 17.27 -6.27 -15.74
N ILE A 224 15.94 -6.38 -15.64
CA ILE A 224 15.29 -7.25 -14.66
C ILE A 224 14.17 -8.05 -15.32
N LYS A 225 14.04 -9.31 -14.94
CA LYS A 225 12.87 -10.13 -15.21
C LYS A 225 12.12 -10.34 -13.92
N TYR A 226 10.85 -9.97 -13.93
CA TYR A 226 9.98 -10.19 -12.80
C TYR A 226 9.62 -11.67 -12.66
N HIS A 227 9.44 -12.12 -11.43
CA HIS A 227 8.87 -13.42 -11.14
C HIS A 227 7.41 -13.47 -11.64
N PRO A 228 6.86 -14.61 -12.08
CA PRO A 228 5.48 -14.69 -12.56
C PRO A 228 4.40 -14.25 -11.54
N HIS A 229 4.74 -14.26 -10.25
CA HIS A 229 3.86 -13.77 -9.17
C HIS A 229 4.10 -12.30 -8.80
N SER A 230 5.00 -11.61 -9.51
CA SER A 230 5.25 -10.18 -9.33
C SER A 230 4.00 -9.37 -9.69
N THR A 231 3.69 -8.36 -8.88
CA THR A 231 2.60 -7.42 -9.15
C THR A 231 3.16 -6.00 -9.22
N THR A 232 2.37 -5.05 -9.71
CA THR A 232 2.74 -3.63 -9.73
C THR A 232 2.97 -3.05 -8.34
N GLU A 233 2.35 -3.61 -7.31
CA GLU A 233 2.47 -3.19 -5.91
C GLU A 233 3.56 -3.97 -5.15
N HIS A 234 3.83 -5.22 -5.56
CA HIS A 234 4.86 -6.07 -4.97
C HIS A 234 5.74 -6.65 -6.08
N ALA A 235 6.68 -5.82 -6.54
CA ALA A 235 7.59 -6.18 -7.61
C ALA A 235 8.59 -7.24 -7.11
N LEU A 236 8.47 -8.46 -7.60
CA LEU A 236 9.33 -9.59 -7.26
C LEU A 236 10.34 -9.84 -8.38
N ALA A 237 11.63 -9.75 -8.07
CA ALA A 237 12.69 -10.04 -9.01
C ALA A 237 12.94 -11.55 -9.10
N GLN A 238 12.88 -12.11 -10.30
CA GLN A 238 13.41 -13.45 -10.55
C GLN A 238 14.86 -13.38 -11.03
N ILE A 239 15.14 -12.46 -11.98
CA ILE A 239 16.45 -12.30 -12.58
C ILE A 239 16.83 -10.83 -12.54
N PHE A 240 18.01 -10.52 -12.02
CA PHE A 240 18.53 -9.17 -11.91
C PHE A 240 19.95 -9.11 -12.48
N THR A 241 20.23 -8.20 -13.41
CA THR A 241 21.55 -8.15 -14.04
C THR A 241 22.15 -6.75 -14.04
N ILE A 242 23.47 -6.69 -14.08
CA ILE A 242 24.23 -5.46 -14.26
C ILE A 242 25.46 -5.72 -15.13
N GLN A 243 25.73 -4.84 -16.08
CA GLN A 243 26.83 -4.96 -17.03
C GLN A 243 28.18 -4.61 -16.40
N GLY A 244 28.17 -3.67 -15.46
CA GLY A 244 29.38 -3.27 -14.72
C GLY A 244 29.71 -4.21 -13.57
N HIS A 245 30.80 -3.90 -12.88
CA HIS A 245 31.39 -4.69 -11.80
C HIS A 245 31.24 -3.97 -10.45
N PRO A 246 30.13 -4.17 -9.73
CA PRO A 246 29.93 -3.57 -8.41
C PRO A 246 30.92 -4.05 -7.35
N GLU A 247 31.57 -5.18 -7.58
CA GLU A 247 32.59 -5.76 -6.73
C GLU A 247 33.97 -5.08 -6.88
N PHE A 248 34.17 -4.29 -7.95
CA PHE A 248 35.45 -3.65 -8.20
C PHE A 248 35.65 -2.39 -7.37
N THR A 249 36.86 -2.24 -6.85
CA THR A 249 37.33 -1.03 -6.16
C THR A 249 38.30 -0.25 -7.07
N PRO A 250 38.49 1.07 -6.84
CA PRO A 250 39.45 1.85 -7.62
C PRO A 250 40.87 1.26 -7.66
N ALA A 251 41.31 0.65 -6.54
CA ALA A 251 42.61 -0.02 -6.46
C ALA A 251 42.68 -1.25 -7.39
N MET A 252 41.64 -2.09 -7.38
CA MET A 252 41.55 -3.25 -8.27
C MET A 252 41.52 -2.82 -9.75
N VAL A 253 40.68 -1.84 -10.10
CA VAL A 253 40.58 -1.32 -11.48
C VAL A 253 41.92 -0.75 -11.92
N SER A 254 42.62 -0.01 -11.06
CA SER A 254 43.95 0.55 -11.35
C SER A 254 44.96 -0.53 -11.75
N ARG A 255 45.02 -1.62 -10.96
CA ARG A 255 45.90 -2.77 -11.24
C ARG A 255 45.50 -3.51 -12.51
N MET A 256 44.20 -3.69 -12.74
CA MET A 256 43.68 -4.32 -13.95
C MET A 256 44.01 -3.50 -15.21
N VAL A 257 43.90 -2.18 -15.14
CA VAL A 257 44.26 -1.26 -16.23
C VAL A 257 45.76 -1.36 -16.53
N ASP A 258 46.63 -1.38 -15.52
CA ASP A 258 48.08 -1.58 -15.71
C ASP A 258 48.36 -2.89 -16.44
N ALA A 259 47.83 -4.00 -15.93
CA ALA A 259 48.09 -5.33 -16.48
C ALA A 259 47.55 -5.49 -17.92
N ARG A 260 46.35 -4.96 -18.20
CA ARG A 260 45.70 -5.08 -19.52
C ARG A 260 46.27 -4.10 -20.56
N SER A 261 46.79 -2.96 -20.12
CA SER A 261 47.55 -2.04 -20.98
C SER A 261 48.92 -2.64 -21.33
N ALA A 262 49.63 -3.20 -20.35
CA ALA A 262 50.92 -3.87 -20.57
C ALA A 262 50.83 -5.08 -21.51
N SER A 263 49.71 -5.83 -21.46
CA SER A 263 49.44 -6.97 -22.37
C SER A 263 48.82 -6.56 -23.71
N GLY A 264 48.62 -5.26 -23.97
CA GLY A 264 48.08 -4.76 -25.25
C GLY A 264 46.59 -4.99 -25.48
N VAL A 265 45.85 -5.50 -24.48
CA VAL A 265 44.39 -5.71 -24.55
C VAL A 265 43.64 -4.38 -24.55
N PHE A 266 44.16 -3.38 -23.84
CA PHE A 266 43.65 -2.01 -23.83
C PHE A 266 44.56 -1.11 -24.66
N ASP A 267 43.98 -0.45 -25.67
CA ASP A 267 44.70 0.56 -26.44
C ASP A 267 45.02 1.82 -25.58
N ALA A 268 45.88 2.70 -26.10
CA ALA A 268 46.33 3.88 -25.37
C ALA A 268 45.18 4.84 -25.03
N LEU A 269 44.15 4.92 -25.88
CA LEU A 269 43.00 5.79 -25.68
C LEU A 269 42.12 5.25 -24.54
N ALA A 270 41.82 3.95 -24.55
CA ALA A 270 41.10 3.24 -23.52
C ALA A 270 41.83 3.30 -22.18
N THR A 271 43.16 3.12 -22.17
CA THR A 271 43.99 3.24 -20.97
C THR A 271 43.92 4.65 -20.39
N THR A 272 44.05 5.68 -21.23
CA THR A 272 43.99 7.08 -20.79
C THR A 272 42.62 7.44 -20.22
N GLU A 273 41.55 7.02 -20.89
CA GLU A 273 40.18 7.28 -20.42
C GLU A 273 39.86 6.51 -19.12
N ALA A 274 40.32 5.26 -19.01
CA ALA A 274 40.21 4.46 -17.79
C ALA A 274 40.89 5.16 -16.60
N ARG A 275 42.11 5.68 -16.82
CA ARG A 275 42.87 6.44 -15.82
C ARG A 275 42.16 7.73 -15.41
N ARG A 276 41.54 8.44 -16.37
CA ARG A 276 40.77 9.67 -16.12
C ARG A 276 39.53 9.43 -15.25
N ARG A 277 38.90 8.26 -15.38
CA ARG A 277 37.68 7.87 -14.65
C ARG A 277 37.94 7.12 -13.35
N LEU A 278 39.20 6.82 -13.06
CA LEU A 278 39.60 6.08 -11.89
C LEU A 278 39.21 6.83 -10.60
N GLY A 279 38.50 6.17 -9.69
CA GLY A 279 38.05 6.77 -8.42
C GLY A 279 36.68 7.47 -8.48
N GLY A 280 36.05 7.62 -9.65
CA GLY A 280 34.67 8.12 -9.73
C GLY A 280 34.49 9.60 -9.36
N LYS A 281 33.30 9.96 -8.86
CA LYS A 281 32.89 11.37 -8.59
C LYS A 281 33.56 11.97 -7.35
N ASP A 282 33.90 11.15 -6.36
CA ASP A 282 34.38 11.56 -5.04
C ASP A 282 35.65 10.82 -4.58
N GLY A 283 36.27 10.03 -5.46
CA GLY A 283 37.47 9.23 -5.15
C GLY A 283 37.17 7.86 -4.53
N SER A 284 35.90 7.55 -4.21
CA SER A 284 35.51 6.27 -3.58
C SER A 284 35.25 5.13 -4.58
N GLY A 285 35.21 5.43 -5.89
CA GLY A 285 34.86 4.51 -6.97
C GLY A 285 33.41 4.60 -7.40
N GLY A 286 32.83 3.47 -7.82
CA GLY A 286 31.40 3.34 -8.11
C GLY A 286 30.54 3.08 -6.87
N GLU A 287 29.23 3.05 -7.04
CA GLU A 287 28.25 2.85 -5.97
C GLU A 287 28.02 1.36 -5.64
N GLY A 288 29.05 0.52 -5.85
CA GLY A 288 29.03 -0.93 -5.71
C GLY A 288 28.72 -1.42 -4.29
N LEU A 289 29.24 -0.75 -3.27
CA LEU A 289 28.94 -1.01 -1.85
C LEU A 289 27.70 -0.26 -1.33
N GLY A 290 27.25 0.74 -2.08
CA GLY A 290 26.09 1.58 -1.75
C GLY A 290 24.86 1.12 -2.51
N ARG A 291 24.23 2.04 -3.26
CA ARG A 291 22.97 1.80 -4.00
C ARG A 291 22.96 0.50 -4.81
N ILE A 292 24.06 0.10 -5.44
CA ILE A 292 24.10 -1.13 -6.25
C ILE A 292 24.10 -2.38 -5.38
N GLY A 293 24.97 -2.43 -4.37
CA GLY A 293 25.02 -3.53 -3.40
C GLY A 293 23.71 -3.66 -2.62
N TRP A 294 23.08 -2.54 -2.27
CA TRP A 294 21.76 -2.53 -1.63
C TRP A 294 20.66 -3.05 -2.56
N ALA A 295 20.68 -2.73 -3.86
CA ALA A 295 19.73 -3.29 -4.81
C ALA A 295 19.86 -4.82 -4.93
N VAL A 296 21.10 -5.34 -4.94
CA VAL A 296 21.37 -6.79 -4.93
C VAL A 296 20.81 -7.43 -3.66
N TRP A 297 21.04 -6.84 -2.49
CA TRP A 297 20.48 -7.34 -1.24
C TRP A 297 18.95 -7.24 -1.18
N ARG A 298 18.37 -6.17 -1.71
CA ARG A 298 16.91 -6.04 -1.84
C ARG A 298 16.33 -7.20 -2.63
N VAL A 299 16.94 -7.57 -3.75
CA VAL A 299 16.55 -8.76 -4.53
C VAL A 299 16.72 -10.03 -3.70
N LEU A 300 17.90 -10.26 -3.11
CA LEU A 300 18.18 -11.48 -2.34
C LEU A 300 17.21 -11.68 -1.17
N LEU A 301 16.83 -10.61 -0.48
CA LEU A 301 15.96 -10.63 0.70
C LEU A 301 14.47 -10.82 0.38
N GLN A 302 14.03 -10.73 -0.88
CA GLN A 302 12.66 -11.05 -1.27
C GLN A 302 12.35 -12.53 -1.05
N GLU A 303 11.14 -12.85 -0.60
CA GLU A 303 10.65 -14.24 -0.57
C GLU A 303 9.86 -14.51 -1.85
N LEU A 304 10.25 -15.54 -2.62
CA LEU A 304 9.54 -15.93 -3.83
C LEU A 304 8.54 -17.06 -3.51
N PRO A 305 7.27 -16.97 -3.98
CA PRO A 305 6.28 -18.01 -3.77
C PRO A 305 6.72 -19.36 -4.37
N LEU A 306 6.58 -20.44 -3.60
CA LEU A 306 6.85 -21.80 -4.08
C LEU A 306 5.67 -22.32 -4.92
N GLN A 307 5.92 -22.72 -6.17
CA GLN A 307 4.94 -23.48 -6.94
C GLN A 307 5.03 -24.96 -6.58
N TYR A 308 4.09 -25.47 -5.78
CA TYR A 308 3.95 -26.92 -5.56
C TYR A 308 3.26 -27.55 -6.77
N SER A 309 4.00 -28.32 -7.56
CA SER A 309 3.44 -29.24 -8.55
C SER A 309 2.78 -30.41 -7.81
N SER A 310 1.45 -30.46 -7.82
CA SER A 310 0.68 -31.65 -7.44
C SER A 310 0.90 -32.76 -8.46
N ASN A 311 1.88 -33.64 -8.22
CA ASN A 311 1.97 -34.92 -8.92
C ASN A 311 2.73 -35.97 -8.09
N ARG A 312 1.98 -36.68 -7.25
CA ARG A 312 2.23 -38.08 -6.90
C ARG A 312 0.89 -38.78 -6.75
N ASN A 313 0.31 -39.18 -7.87
CA ASN A 313 -0.62 -40.31 -7.93
C ASN A 313 -0.16 -41.20 -9.09
N GLY A 314 0.61 -42.21 -8.75
CA GLY A 314 0.88 -43.38 -9.57
C GLY A 314 0.82 -44.56 -8.63
N ASP A 315 -0.36 -45.16 -8.51
CA ASP A 315 -0.56 -46.60 -8.61
C ASP A 315 -2.07 -46.90 -8.54
N GLY A 316 -2.52 -47.65 -9.55
CA GLY A 316 -3.93 -47.81 -9.89
C GLY A 316 -4.68 -48.81 -9.01
N ASN A 317 -5.99 -48.67 -9.02
CA ASN A 317 -6.83 -49.79 -9.39
C ASN A 317 -8.18 -49.28 -9.93
N VAL A 318 -8.54 -49.75 -11.11
CA VAL A 318 -9.85 -49.56 -11.72
C VAL A 318 -10.71 -50.73 -11.24
N ASP A 319 -11.83 -50.43 -10.60
CA ASP A 319 -12.96 -51.37 -10.56
C ASP A 319 -14.23 -50.66 -11.02
N MET A 320 -14.70 -51.08 -12.19
CA MET A 320 -16.04 -50.79 -12.69
C MET A 320 -17.04 -51.69 -11.97
N ASN A 321 -18.08 -51.10 -11.38
CA ASN A 321 -19.49 -51.49 -11.54
C ASN A 321 -20.37 -50.85 -10.45
N GLY A 322 -21.54 -50.34 -10.85
CA GLY A 322 -22.70 -50.25 -9.95
C GLY A 322 -23.34 -48.86 -9.80
N THR A 323 -24.24 -48.56 -10.73
CA THR A 323 -25.54 -47.86 -10.59
C THR A 323 -25.82 -47.09 -9.28
N ILE A 324 -26.16 -45.79 -9.38
CA ILE A 324 -26.88 -45.09 -8.31
C ILE A 324 -28.01 -44.23 -8.91
N ASN A 325 -29.25 -44.65 -8.64
CA ASN A 325 -30.41 -43.76 -8.52
C ASN A 325 -30.39 -43.19 -7.09
N GLY A 326 -30.68 -41.89 -6.92
CA GLY A 326 -30.97 -41.31 -5.62
C GLY A 326 -30.81 -39.79 -5.59
N GLU A 327 -31.94 -39.09 -5.61
CA GLU A 327 -32.04 -37.68 -5.22
C GLU A 327 -31.72 -37.47 -3.72
N HIS A 328 -31.32 -36.24 -3.40
CA HIS A 328 -31.24 -35.56 -2.09
C HIS A 328 -29.89 -35.38 -1.38
N THR A 329 -29.67 -34.10 -1.03
CA THR A 329 -28.70 -33.47 -0.11
C THR A 329 -27.31 -33.09 -0.66
N ALA A 330 -27.25 -32.03 -1.47
CA ALA A 330 -25.99 -31.40 -1.89
C ALA A 330 -25.93 -29.91 -1.48
N GLU A 331 -25.88 -29.61 -0.18
CA GLU A 331 -25.49 -28.28 0.32
C GLU A 331 -24.53 -28.32 1.52
N ALA A 332 -24.29 -29.48 2.15
CA ALA A 332 -23.39 -29.61 3.30
C ALA A 332 -21.90 -29.89 2.94
N SER A 333 -21.45 -29.74 1.68
CA SER A 333 -20.26 -30.50 1.21
C SER A 333 -18.94 -29.76 0.93
N GLN A 334 -18.84 -28.43 1.08
CA GLN A 334 -17.57 -27.69 0.91
C GLN A 334 -17.22 -26.81 2.11
N THR A 335 -18.17 -26.02 2.61
CA THR A 335 -17.97 -25.07 3.72
C THR A 335 -17.50 -25.75 5.01
N SER A 336 -18.00 -26.95 5.35
CA SER A 336 -17.57 -27.66 6.57
C SER A 336 -16.12 -28.13 6.47
N ARG A 337 -15.72 -28.68 5.31
CA ARG A 337 -14.33 -29.12 5.06
C ARG A 337 -13.34 -27.95 5.09
N PHE A 338 -13.75 -26.75 4.65
CA PHE A 338 -12.90 -25.54 4.71
C PHE A 338 -12.71 -25.01 6.14
N LEU A 339 -13.75 -25.10 6.99
CA LEU A 339 -13.66 -24.73 8.40
C LEU A 339 -12.84 -25.73 9.24
N GLU A 340 -12.66 -26.95 8.75
CA GLU A 340 -11.90 -28.05 9.37
C GLU A 340 -10.41 -28.09 8.98
N ASP A 341 -9.96 -27.19 8.10
CA ASP A 341 -8.53 -27.06 7.76
C ASP A 341 -7.73 -26.51 8.95
N ASN A 342 -7.19 -27.43 9.76
CA ASN A 342 -6.47 -27.16 10.99
C ASN A 342 -5.18 -26.32 10.81
N GLY A 343 -4.70 -26.13 9.58
CA GLY A 343 -3.47 -25.36 9.30
C GLY A 343 -3.73 -23.89 8.95
N ARG A 344 -4.86 -23.58 8.31
CA ARG A 344 -5.10 -22.27 7.69
C ARG A 344 -5.17 -21.12 8.68
N TYR A 345 -5.85 -21.33 9.81
CA TYR A 345 -6.01 -20.32 10.85
C TYR A 345 -5.03 -20.49 12.00
N ALA A 346 -3.92 -21.22 11.81
CA ALA A 346 -2.97 -21.54 12.89
C ALA A 346 -2.42 -20.29 13.62
N HIS A 347 -2.32 -19.15 12.94
CA HIS A 347 -1.91 -17.87 13.58
C HIS A 347 -2.97 -17.34 14.55
N VAL A 348 -4.24 -17.36 14.13
CA VAL A 348 -5.39 -16.91 14.92
C VAL A 348 -5.66 -17.91 16.05
N ASP A 349 -5.59 -19.20 15.76
CA ASP A 349 -5.86 -20.29 16.71
C ASP A 349 -4.91 -20.26 17.91
N LYS A 350 -3.65 -19.83 17.75
CA LYS A 350 -2.74 -19.65 18.88
C LYS A 350 -3.26 -18.65 19.92
N VAL A 351 -3.95 -17.61 19.47
CA VAL A 351 -4.57 -16.59 20.34
C VAL A 351 -5.85 -17.14 20.95
N LEU A 352 -6.64 -17.89 20.17
CA LEU A 352 -7.92 -18.41 20.63
C LEU A 352 -7.80 -19.64 21.52
N ASP A 353 -6.75 -20.45 21.41
CA ASP A 353 -6.58 -21.69 22.17
C ASP A 353 -5.98 -21.50 23.57
N ARG A 354 -5.31 -20.37 23.82
CA ARG A 354 -4.47 -20.19 25.00
C ARG A 354 -4.93 -18.98 25.80
N GLN A 355 -5.20 -19.21 27.08
CA GLN A 355 -5.27 -18.09 28.02
C GLN A 355 -3.87 -17.52 28.27
N GLY A 356 -3.81 -16.22 28.49
CA GLY A 356 -2.59 -15.48 28.76
C GLY A 356 -2.82 -14.43 29.85
N PRO A 357 -1.77 -13.76 30.34
CA PRO A 357 -1.89 -12.80 31.44
C PRO A 357 -2.73 -11.56 31.11
N TRP A 358 -3.01 -11.32 29.82
CA TRP A 358 -3.76 -10.16 29.32
C TRP A 358 -5.08 -10.56 28.66
N THR A 359 -5.58 -11.78 28.87
CA THR A 359 -6.91 -12.18 28.39
C THR A 359 -7.97 -11.67 29.36
N ASN A 360 -9.17 -11.33 28.89
CA ASN A 360 -10.28 -10.98 29.78
C ASN A 360 -10.66 -12.17 30.66
N GLU A 361 -11.16 -11.91 31.87
CA GLU A 361 -11.55 -12.97 32.82
C GLU A 361 -12.63 -13.90 32.24
N GLU A 362 -13.49 -13.36 31.38
CA GLU A 362 -14.57 -14.08 30.71
C GLU A 362 -14.09 -14.94 29.53
N PHE A 363 -12.82 -14.85 29.14
CA PHE A 363 -12.30 -15.53 27.96
C PHE A 363 -12.26 -17.05 28.11
N GLN A 364 -13.10 -17.74 27.35
CA GLN A 364 -13.08 -19.21 27.23
C GLN A 364 -12.39 -19.63 25.93
N GLY A 365 -11.08 -19.89 26.05
CA GLY A 365 -10.27 -20.34 24.92
C GLY A 365 -10.69 -21.70 24.36
N GLY A 366 -10.26 -21.99 23.14
CA GLY A 366 -10.50 -23.23 22.42
C GLY A 366 -11.74 -23.16 21.53
N LYS A 367 -12.53 -24.24 21.52
CA LYS A 367 -13.59 -24.45 20.54
C LYS A 367 -14.69 -23.38 20.59
N THR A 368 -15.06 -22.90 21.77
CA THR A 368 -16.16 -21.94 21.95
C THR A 368 -15.89 -20.62 21.23
N ALA A 369 -14.74 -19.99 21.48
CA ALA A 369 -14.35 -18.74 20.83
C ALA A 369 -14.22 -18.90 19.31
N LYS A 370 -13.64 -20.01 18.84
CA LYS A 370 -13.52 -20.34 17.42
C LYS A 370 -14.88 -20.53 16.75
N ASP A 371 -15.79 -21.28 17.38
CA ASP A 371 -17.12 -21.54 16.84
C ASP A 371 -17.97 -20.26 16.80
N PHE A 372 -17.85 -19.37 17.79
CA PHE A 372 -18.50 -18.07 17.73
C PHE A 372 -17.99 -17.26 16.54
N LEU A 373 -16.67 -17.03 16.46
CA LEU A 373 -16.03 -16.24 15.42
C LEU A 373 -16.33 -16.76 13.99
N ARG A 374 -16.26 -18.08 13.79
CA ARG A 374 -16.32 -18.71 12.46
C ARG A 374 -17.72 -19.13 12.02
N LYS A 375 -18.68 -19.25 12.93
CA LYS A 375 -20.00 -19.82 12.61
C LYS A 375 -21.18 -18.97 13.06
N LYS A 376 -20.98 -18.06 14.02
CA LYS A 376 -22.07 -17.28 14.62
C LYS A 376 -21.94 -15.79 14.37
N ALA A 377 -20.73 -15.25 14.50
CA ALA A 377 -20.48 -13.82 14.42
C ALA A 377 -20.89 -13.26 13.06
N LYS A 378 -21.79 -12.26 13.08
CA LYS A 378 -22.24 -11.50 11.90
C LYS A 378 -21.71 -10.09 11.96
N ILE A 379 -20.91 -9.72 10.96
CA ILE A 379 -20.23 -8.42 10.93
C ILE A 379 -20.77 -7.58 9.78
N LEU A 380 -21.20 -6.36 10.07
CA LEU A 380 -21.52 -5.37 9.05
C LEU A 380 -20.34 -4.43 8.84
N VAL A 381 -19.89 -4.29 7.61
CA VAL A 381 -18.93 -3.28 7.17
C VAL A 381 -19.69 -2.21 6.38
N ILE A 382 -19.54 -0.96 6.78
CA ILE A 382 -20.15 0.19 6.12
C ILE A 382 -19.05 0.96 5.39
N GLY A 383 -19.16 0.99 4.05
CA GLY A 383 -18.14 1.51 3.16
C GLY A 383 -17.23 0.40 2.63
N ALA A 384 -17.03 0.38 1.31
CA ALA A 384 -16.11 -0.49 0.58
C ALA A 384 -14.98 0.31 -0.08
N GLY A 385 -14.90 1.63 0.16
CA GLY A 385 -13.81 2.48 -0.30
C GLY A 385 -12.61 2.47 0.65
N GLY A 386 -11.39 2.32 0.11
CA GLY A 386 -10.11 2.53 0.81
C GLY A 386 -9.98 1.71 2.09
N LEU A 387 -10.36 2.32 3.21
CA LEU A 387 -10.47 1.70 4.52
C LEU A 387 -11.40 0.45 4.51
N GLY A 388 -12.53 0.50 3.81
CA GLY A 388 -13.46 -0.62 3.68
C GLY A 388 -12.85 -1.85 2.99
N CYS A 389 -12.02 -1.64 1.96
CA CYS A 389 -11.28 -2.71 1.29
C CYS A 389 -10.36 -3.46 2.25
N GLU A 390 -9.60 -2.72 3.05
CA GLU A 390 -8.70 -3.26 4.07
C GLU A 390 -9.46 -3.98 5.18
N ILE A 391 -10.58 -3.42 5.66
CA ILE A 391 -11.42 -4.05 6.69
C ILE A 391 -11.94 -5.41 6.21
N LEU A 392 -12.49 -5.48 4.99
CA LEU A 392 -13.01 -6.73 4.44
C LEU A 392 -11.93 -7.81 4.34
N GLN A 393 -10.74 -7.45 3.86
CA GLN A 393 -9.59 -8.35 3.80
C GLN A 393 -9.22 -8.85 5.21
N ASN A 394 -9.05 -7.93 6.15
CA ASN A 394 -8.58 -8.25 7.50
C ASN A 394 -9.57 -9.15 8.24
N LEU A 395 -10.88 -8.87 8.16
CA LEU A 395 -11.91 -9.72 8.77
C LEU A 395 -11.91 -11.13 8.16
N ALA A 396 -11.88 -11.24 6.83
CA ALA A 396 -11.89 -12.53 6.15
C ALA A 396 -10.65 -13.40 6.51
N LEU A 397 -9.47 -12.77 6.63
CA LEU A 397 -8.22 -13.46 6.99
C LEU A 397 -8.12 -13.80 8.48
N THR A 398 -8.84 -13.09 9.36
CA THR A 398 -8.84 -13.35 10.81
C THR A 398 -9.89 -14.38 11.25
N GLY A 399 -10.67 -14.94 10.32
CA GLY A 399 -11.56 -16.06 10.58
C GLY A 399 -13.02 -15.69 10.77
N PHE A 400 -13.40 -14.43 10.57
CA PHE A 400 -14.81 -14.06 10.42
C PHE A 400 -15.36 -14.68 9.14
N HIS A 401 -16.52 -15.33 9.25
CA HIS A 401 -17.14 -16.05 8.13
C HIS A 401 -18.29 -15.26 7.49
N ASP A 402 -19.22 -14.72 8.29
CA ASP A 402 -20.44 -14.06 7.79
C ASP A 402 -20.27 -12.54 7.85
N ILE A 403 -19.89 -11.95 6.70
CA ILE A 403 -19.61 -10.52 6.56
C ILE A 403 -20.63 -9.90 5.61
N GLN A 404 -21.16 -8.74 5.96
CA GLN A 404 -22.06 -7.95 5.14
C GLN A 404 -21.36 -6.63 4.80
N VAL A 405 -21.52 -6.15 3.58
CA VAL A 405 -20.93 -4.86 3.15
C VAL A 405 -21.99 -3.98 2.50
N ILE A 406 -22.09 -2.73 2.96
CA ILE A 406 -22.92 -1.69 2.33
C ILE A 406 -22.01 -0.63 1.72
N ASP A 407 -22.24 -0.28 0.46
CA ASP A 407 -21.62 0.88 -0.18
C ASP A 407 -22.56 1.39 -1.29
N MET A 408 -22.75 2.72 -1.39
CA MET A 408 -23.63 3.33 -2.39
C MET A 408 -22.91 3.67 -3.71
N ASP A 409 -21.58 3.73 -3.68
CA ASP A 409 -20.79 4.24 -4.78
C ASP A 409 -20.53 3.18 -5.86
N THR A 410 -20.15 3.71 -7.02
CA THR A 410 -19.56 2.94 -8.09
C THR A 410 -18.05 3.17 -8.15
N ILE A 411 -17.33 2.24 -8.77
CA ILE A 411 -15.86 2.27 -8.88
C ILE A 411 -15.46 3.32 -9.90
N ASP A 412 -14.58 4.24 -9.49
CA ASP A 412 -13.96 5.24 -10.35
C ASP A 412 -12.46 4.95 -10.56
N ILE A 413 -11.88 5.44 -11.66
CA ILE A 413 -10.43 5.26 -11.97
C ILE A 413 -9.56 5.81 -10.83
N SER A 414 -9.95 6.93 -10.22
CA SER A 414 -9.24 7.56 -9.09
C SER A 414 -9.22 6.68 -7.84
N ASN A 415 -10.03 5.62 -7.77
CA ASN A 415 -10.07 4.70 -6.65
C ASN A 415 -8.94 3.66 -6.71
N LEU A 416 -8.45 3.33 -7.91
CA LEU A 416 -7.55 2.20 -8.14
C LEU A 416 -6.16 2.37 -7.50
N ASN A 417 -5.77 3.57 -7.09
CA ASN A 417 -4.49 3.83 -6.43
C ASN A 417 -4.41 3.31 -4.98
N ARG A 418 -5.55 3.00 -4.35
CA ARG A 418 -5.64 2.63 -2.92
C ARG A 418 -6.71 1.60 -2.59
N GLN A 419 -7.64 1.33 -3.49
CA GLN A 419 -8.77 0.42 -3.29
C GLN A 419 -8.49 -0.90 -4.01
N PHE A 420 -7.54 -1.67 -3.47
CA PHE A 420 -6.91 -2.82 -4.13
C PHE A 420 -7.84 -4.01 -4.39
N LEU A 421 -9.10 -3.97 -3.97
CA LEU A 421 -10.12 -4.97 -4.35
C LEU A 421 -10.66 -4.73 -5.77
N PHE A 422 -10.45 -3.54 -6.34
CA PHE A 422 -10.99 -3.14 -7.63
C PHE A 422 -9.93 -3.17 -8.73
N ARG A 423 -10.33 -3.46 -9.98
CA ARG A 423 -9.46 -3.41 -11.16
C ARG A 423 -10.02 -2.44 -12.19
N GLU A 424 -9.22 -2.08 -13.19
CA GLU A 424 -9.66 -1.21 -14.29
C GLU A 424 -10.91 -1.73 -15.01
N ALA A 425 -11.03 -3.06 -15.15
CA ALA A 425 -12.21 -3.71 -15.73
C ALA A 425 -13.49 -3.62 -14.86
N ASP A 426 -13.39 -3.09 -13.65
CA ASP A 426 -14.50 -2.93 -12.70
C ASP A 426 -15.03 -1.51 -12.61
N VAL A 427 -14.38 -0.55 -13.29
CA VAL A 427 -14.84 0.85 -13.34
C VAL A 427 -16.30 0.93 -13.80
N GLY A 428 -17.11 1.70 -13.07
CA GLY A 428 -18.55 1.86 -13.26
C GLY A 428 -19.42 0.81 -12.55
N LYS A 429 -18.85 -0.28 -12.01
CA LYS A 429 -19.61 -1.27 -11.23
C LYS A 429 -19.75 -0.84 -9.77
N SER A 430 -20.70 -1.46 -9.04
CA SER A 430 -20.89 -1.25 -7.60
C SER A 430 -19.66 -1.68 -6.79
N LYS A 431 -19.16 -0.79 -5.91
CA LYS A 431 -18.05 -1.11 -5.01
C LYS A 431 -18.35 -2.29 -4.10
N ALA A 432 -19.52 -2.30 -3.46
CA ALA A 432 -19.94 -3.36 -2.54
C ALA A 432 -19.92 -4.74 -3.22
N THR A 433 -20.50 -4.82 -4.42
CA THR A 433 -20.62 -6.08 -5.17
C THR A 433 -19.25 -6.63 -5.56
N VAL A 434 -18.42 -5.81 -6.21
CA VAL A 434 -17.08 -6.23 -6.66
C VAL A 434 -16.18 -6.56 -5.47
N ALA A 435 -16.25 -5.80 -4.37
CA ALA A 435 -15.48 -6.09 -3.17
C ALA A 435 -15.84 -7.46 -2.58
N ALA A 436 -17.13 -7.77 -2.47
CA ALA A 436 -17.60 -9.06 -1.97
C ALA A 436 -17.15 -10.22 -2.88
N GLU A 437 -17.32 -10.09 -4.18
CA GLU A 437 -16.87 -11.08 -5.17
C GLU A 437 -15.37 -11.34 -5.09
N PHE A 438 -14.56 -10.26 -5.01
CA PHE A 438 -13.12 -10.38 -4.91
C PHE A 438 -12.70 -11.12 -3.64
N ILE A 439 -13.26 -10.75 -2.49
CA ILE A 439 -12.91 -11.35 -1.19
C ILE A 439 -13.32 -12.82 -1.16
N MET A 440 -14.54 -13.17 -1.58
CA MET A 440 -14.99 -14.56 -1.61
C MET A 440 -14.16 -15.42 -2.56
N LYS A 441 -13.70 -14.85 -3.67
CA LYS A 441 -12.79 -15.52 -4.61
C LYS A 441 -11.38 -15.70 -4.01
N ARG A 442 -10.87 -14.69 -3.30
CA ARG A 442 -9.50 -14.67 -2.76
C ARG A 442 -9.36 -15.47 -1.48
N VAL A 443 -10.39 -15.50 -0.63
CA VAL A 443 -10.39 -16.13 0.69
C VAL A 443 -11.47 -17.22 0.69
N PRO A 444 -11.17 -18.46 0.25
CA PRO A 444 -12.18 -19.51 0.13
C PRO A 444 -12.92 -19.77 1.43
N GLY A 445 -14.24 -19.95 1.39
CA GLY A 445 -15.06 -20.29 2.55
C GLY A 445 -15.57 -19.11 3.38
N VAL A 446 -15.15 -17.87 3.12
CA VAL A 446 -15.82 -16.69 3.67
C VAL A 446 -17.11 -16.41 2.88
N LYS A 447 -18.14 -15.90 3.55
CA LYS A 447 -19.38 -15.40 2.95
C LYS A 447 -19.42 -13.88 3.09
N VAL A 448 -19.35 -13.18 1.97
CA VAL A 448 -19.55 -11.72 1.94
C VAL A 448 -20.83 -11.40 1.19
N THR A 449 -21.80 -10.77 1.86
CA THR A 449 -23.09 -10.38 1.24
C THR A 449 -23.07 -8.88 0.94
N PRO A 450 -23.10 -8.47 -0.34
CA PRO A 450 -23.06 -7.06 -0.71
C PRO A 450 -24.45 -6.42 -0.73
N TYR A 451 -24.50 -5.13 -0.39
CA TYR A 451 -25.65 -4.25 -0.52
C TYR A 451 -25.21 -2.98 -1.23
N HIS A 452 -25.70 -2.79 -2.47
CA HIS A 452 -25.50 -1.54 -3.20
C HIS A 452 -26.62 -0.57 -2.83
N GLY A 453 -26.30 0.42 -2.00
CA GLY A 453 -27.29 1.37 -1.51
C GLY A 453 -26.77 2.21 -0.36
N LYS A 454 -27.61 3.13 0.10
CA LYS A 454 -27.27 4.00 1.23
C LYS A 454 -27.60 3.30 2.55
N ILE A 455 -26.87 3.64 3.60
CA ILE A 455 -27.18 3.13 4.95
C ILE A 455 -28.60 3.53 5.40
N GLN A 456 -29.07 4.69 4.96
CA GLN A 456 -30.40 5.21 5.28
C GLN A 456 -31.54 4.38 4.68
N ASP A 457 -31.26 3.54 3.67
CA ASP A 457 -32.30 2.77 2.98
C ASP A 457 -32.72 1.51 3.78
N HIS A 458 -31.95 1.16 4.83
CA HIS A 458 -32.21 -0.01 5.65
C HIS A 458 -32.97 0.34 6.94
N PRO A 459 -33.97 -0.46 7.35
CA PRO A 459 -34.69 -0.25 8.60
C PRO A 459 -33.82 -0.61 9.81
N GLN A 460 -34.18 -0.12 11.00
CA GLN A 460 -33.47 -0.48 12.24
C GLN A 460 -33.37 -2.00 12.48
N SER A 461 -34.39 -2.77 12.08
CA SER A 461 -34.40 -4.24 12.18
C SER A 461 -33.26 -4.91 11.41
N PHE A 462 -32.78 -4.28 10.33
CA PHE A 462 -31.61 -4.75 9.61
C PHE A 462 -30.35 -4.64 10.46
N TYR A 463 -30.15 -3.53 11.17
CA TYR A 463 -28.97 -3.31 12.02
C TYR A 463 -28.96 -4.20 13.26
N LYS A 464 -30.14 -4.56 13.79
CA LYS A 464 -30.30 -5.46 14.94
C LYS A 464 -29.74 -6.88 14.73
N GLN A 465 -29.54 -7.31 13.48
CA GLN A 465 -29.11 -8.68 13.20
C GLN A 465 -27.59 -8.91 13.35
N PHE A 466 -26.80 -7.85 13.44
CA PHE A 466 -25.34 -7.93 13.48
C PHE A 466 -24.82 -7.98 14.91
N ASP A 467 -23.65 -8.57 15.09
CA ASP A 467 -22.94 -8.60 16.37
C ASP A 467 -22.00 -7.40 16.52
N ILE A 468 -21.35 -6.99 15.44
CA ILE A 468 -20.44 -5.84 15.40
C ILE A 468 -20.65 -5.10 14.09
N ILE A 469 -20.63 -3.76 14.15
CA ILE A 469 -20.71 -2.87 13.00
C ILE A 469 -19.40 -2.10 12.89
N ILE A 470 -18.78 -2.11 11.72
CA ILE A 470 -17.52 -1.40 11.44
C ILE A 470 -17.76 -0.37 10.34
N ALA A 471 -17.51 0.90 10.64
CA ALA A 471 -17.68 2.01 9.72
C ALA A 471 -16.34 2.49 9.16
N GLY A 472 -16.19 2.40 7.84
CA GLY A 472 -15.08 2.98 7.07
C GLY A 472 -15.59 4.08 6.13
N LEU A 473 -16.38 5.01 6.69
CA LEU A 473 -17.09 6.05 5.95
C LEU A 473 -16.17 7.21 5.54
N ASP A 474 -16.61 8.07 4.63
CA ASP A 474 -15.87 9.26 4.18
C ASP A 474 -16.57 10.58 4.54
N SER A 475 -17.81 10.51 5.03
CA SER A 475 -18.58 11.70 5.44
C SER A 475 -18.93 11.69 6.93
N ILE A 476 -18.93 12.89 7.52
CA ILE A 476 -19.37 13.13 8.91
C ILE A 476 -20.86 12.82 9.03
N ALA A 477 -21.68 13.23 8.06
CA ALA A 477 -23.13 13.02 8.07
C ALA A 477 -23.51 11.53 8.16
N ALA A 478 -22.84 10.66 7.38
CA ALA A 478 -23.09 9.22 7.45
C ALA A 478 -22.69 8.62 8.81
N ARG A 479 -21.56 9.07 9.39
CA ARG A 479 -21.11 8.64 10.72
C ARG A 479 -22.07 9.05 11.82
N ARG A 480 -22.51 10.31 11.81
CA ARG A 480 -23.54 10.81 12.75
C ARG A 480 -24.82 9.99 12.62
N TRP A 481 -25.24 9.67 11.38
CA TRP A 481 -26.48 8.92 11.14
C TRP A 481 -26.44 7.50 11.70
N ILE A 482 -25.38 6.73 11.39
CA ILE A 482 -25.29 5.37 11.93
C ILE A 482 -25.11 5.38 13.45
N ASN A 483 -24.35 6.34 14.00
CA ASN A 483 -24.21 6.52 15.44
C ASN A 483 -25.56 6.76 16.12
N ALA A 484 -26.33 7.75 15.64
CA ALA A 484 -27.64 8.06 16.21
C ALA A 484 -28.61 6.88 16.08
N THR A 485 -28.60 6.18 14.95
CA THR A 485 -29.44 5.00 14.73
C THR A 485 -29.14 3.89 15.74
N LEU A 486 -27.87 3.59 16.00
CA LEU A 486 -27.49 2.53 16.94
C LEU A 486 -27.74 2.91 18.39
N VAL A 487 -27.56 4.18 18.76
CA VAL A 487 -27.92 4.67 20.10
C VAL A 487 -29.42 4.61 20.32
N GLN A 488 -30.22 5.10 19.37
CA GLN A 488 -31.68 5.02 19.45
C GLN A 488 -32.15 3.57 19.63
N ILE A 489 -31.57 2.64 18.88
CA ILE A 489 -31.89 1.21 19.04
C ILE A 489 -31.55 0.72 20.46
N GLY A 490 -30.41 1.12 21.01
CA GLY A 490 -30.00 0.75 22.38
C GLY A 490 -30.86 1.38 23.48
N GLU A 491 -31.42 2.57 23.25
CA GLU A 491 -32.37 3.19 24.16
C GLU A 491 -33.74 2.50 24.14
N GLU A 492 -34.17 2.03 22.96
CA GLU A 492 -35.43 1.28 22.80
C GLU A 492 -35.34 -0.18 23.29
N ASP A 493 -34.14 -0.77 23.27
CA ASP A 493 -33.87 -2.17 23.58
C ASP A 493 -32.61 -2.29 24.45
N SER A 494 -32.79 -2.41 25.76
CA SER A 494 -31.67 -2.46 26.72
C SER A 494 -30.74 -3.66 26.53
N ASP A 495 -31.19 -4.71 25.83
CA ASP A 495 -30.36 -5.87 25.52
C ASP A 495 -29.53 -5.66 24.24
N PHE A 496 -29.74 -4.55 23.53
CA PHE A 496 -28.97 -4.16 22.37
C PHE A 496 -27.65 -3.49 22.78
N ILE A 497 -26.58 -4.30 22.81
CA ILE A 497 -25.20 -3.81 22.92
C ILE A 497 -24.43 -4.31 21.71
N LYS A 498 -24.61 -3.64 20.57
CA LYS A 498 -23.87 -3.94 19.34
C LYS A 498 -22.79 -2.87 19.14
N PRO A 499 -21.50 -3.23 19.32
CA PRO A 499 -20.41 -2.26 19.19
C PRO A 499 -20.35 -1.66 17.79
N LEU A 500 -20.15 -0.35 17.74
CA LEU A 500 -19.78 0.40 16.54
C LEU A 500 -18.27 0.68 16.59
N ILE A 501 -17.53 0.20 15.59
CA ILE A 501 -16.12 0.51 15.41
C ILE A 501 -16.00 1.50 14.27
N ASP A 502 -15.60 2.74 14.53
CA ASP A 502 -15.43 3.77 13.50
C ASP A 502 -13.94 3.98 13.20
N GLY A 503 -13.60 3.95 11.91
CA GLY A 503 -12.29 4.31 11.42
C GLY A 503 -12.35 5.53 10.50
N GLY A 504 -11.37 6.42 10.60
CA GLY A 504 -11.24 7.59 9.73
C GLY A 504 -9.79 7.86 9.37
N THR A 505 -9.58 8.42 8.17
CA THR A 505 -8.24 8.65 7.60
C THR A 505 -8.21 9.94 6.80
N GLU A 506 -7.12 10.69 6.93
CA GLU A 506 -6.82 11.88 6.14
C GLU A 506 -5.30 12.01 5.97
N GLY A 507 -4.81 11.83 4.75
CA GLY A 507 -3.39 11.84 4.41
C GLY A 507 -2.60 10.83 5.25
N PHE A 508 -1.70 11.33 6.09
CA PHE A 508 -0.90 10.54 7.04
C PHE A 508 -1.48 10.53 8.46
N LYS A 509 -2.72 10.99 8.66
CA LYS A 509 -3.41 10.95 9.95
C LYS A 509 -4.59 9.99 9.88
N GLY A 510 -4.95 9.44 11.02
CA GLY A 510 -6.17 8.66 11.13
C GLY A 510 -6.54 8.35 12.56
N GLN A 511 -7.69 7.72 12.74
CA GLN A 511 -8.21 7.34 14.03
C GLN A 511 -9.02 6.06 13.93
N ALA A 512 -9.02 5.28 15.01
CA ALA A 512 -9.90 4.16 15.24
C ALA A 512 -10.64 4.37 16.57
N ARG A 513 -11.93 4.10 16.61
CA ARG A 513 -12.78 4.30 17.78
C ARG A 513 -13.65 3.08 18.04
N VAL A 514 -13.88 2.75 19.29
CA VAL A 514 -14.84 1.74 19.74
C VAL A 514 -15.94 2.42 20.53
N ILE A 515 -17.15 2.35 20.01
CA ILE A 515 -18.35 2.95 20.59
C ILE A 515 -19.28 1.82 21.03
N LEU A 516 -19.61 1.79 22.31
CA LEU A 516 -20.67 0.97 22.89
C LEU A 516 -21.90 1.87 23.04
N PRO A 517 -22.93 1.72 22.18
CA PRO A 517 -24.11 2.58 22.21
C PRO A 517 -24.72 2.65 23.61
N THR A 518 -25.11 3.85 24.05
CA THR A 518 -25.62 4.19 25.39
C THR A 518 -24.64 4.04 26.57
N VAL A 519 -23.52 3.33 26.42
CA VAL A 519 -22.56 3.04 27.50
C VAL A 519 -21.33 3.94 27.44
N SER A 520 -20.58 3.92 26.32
CA SER A 520 -19.38 4.75 26.15
C SER A 520 -19.73 6.10 25.54
N SER A 521 -18.73 6.98 25.38
CA SER A 521 -18.90 8.16 24.54
C SER A 521 -19.20 7.76 23.10
N CYS A 522 -20.20 8.41 22.52
CA CYS A 522 -20.63 8.17 21.14
C CYS A 522 -19.91 9.11 20.17
N TYR A 523 -20.16 8.96 18.86
CA TYR A 523 -19.53 9.83 17.86
C TYR A 523 -19.81 11.33 18.12
N GLU A 524 -21.03 11.64 18.53
CA GLU A 524 -21.49 13.00 18.82
C GLU A 524 -20.82 13.62 20.05
N CYS A 525 -20.34 12.80 21.01
CA CYS A 525 -19.62 13.31 22.18
C CYS A 525 -18.28 13.95 21.83
N THR A 526 -17.71 13.64 20.66
CA THR A 526 -16.38 14.07 20.20
C THR A 526 -16.43 14.86 18.89
N ILE A 527 -17.60 15.39 18.53
CA ILE A 527 -17.79 16.12 17.26
C ILE A 527 -16.98 17.42 17.21
N ASP A 528 -16.75 18.03 18.36
CA ASP A 528 -15.91 19.22 18.57
C ASP A 528 -14.41 18.99 18.30
N MET A 529 -13.95 17.74 18.40
CA MET A 529 -12.58 17.35 18.03
C MET A 529 -12.36 17.32 16.52
N LEU A 530 -13.43 17.36 15.70
CA LEU A 530 -13.32 17.38 14.25
C LEU A 530 -12.90 18.77 13.79
N THR A 531 -11.92 18.83 12.88
CA THR A 531 -11.51 20.11 12.29
C THR A 531 -12.66 20.65 11.43
N PRO A 532 -13.08 21.92 11.62
CA PRO A 532 -14.12 22.50 10.79
C PRO A 532 -13.68 22.53 9.32
N PRO A 533 -14.59 22.32 8.35
CA PRO A 533 -14.28 22.45 6.95
C PRO A 533 -13.69 23.84 6.64
N THR A 534 -12.71 23.89 5.74
CA THR A 534 -12.17 25.18 5.29
C THR A 534 -13.23 25.90 4.47
N ALA A 535 -13.69 27.06 4.96
CA ALA A 535 -14.64 27.92 4.26
C ALA A 535 -14.00 29.28 3.97
N TYR A 536 -14.01 29.69 2.69
CA TYR A 536 -13.47 30.98 2.28
C TYR A 536 -14.56 32.06 2.35
N PRO A 537 -14.33 33.19 3.05
CA PRO A 537 -15.33 34.25 3.14
C PRO A 537 -15.69 34.83 1.76
N ILE A 538 -16.98 35.06 1.50
CA ILE A 538 -17.48 35.59 0.21
C ILE A 538 -16.78 36.91 -0.16
N CYS A 539 -16.57 37.81 0.79
CA CYS A 539 -15.88 39.08 0.54
C CYS A 539 -14.43 38.91 0.06
N THR A 540 -13.77 37.84 0.50
CA THR A 540 -12.39 37.52 0.12
C THR A 540 -12.36 36.96 -1.30
N ILE A 541 -13.16 35.93 -1.60
CA ILE A 541 -13.21 35.34 -2.94
C ILE A 541 -13.75 36.32 -3.99
N ALA A 542 -14.69 37.20 -3.61
CA ALA A 542 -15.30 38.17 -4.52
C ALA A 542 -14.37 39.35 -4.83
N ASN A 543 -13.76 39.96 -3.81
CA ASN A 543 -13.12 41.28 -3.95
C ASN A 543 -11.62 41.29 -3.68
N THR A 544 -11.12 40.42 -2.80
CA THR A 544 -9.72 40.44 -2.35
C THR A 544 -9.10 39.04 -2.29
N PRO A 545 -9.06 38.30 -3.41
CA PRO A 545 -8.38 37.02 -3.46
C PRO A 545 -6.88 37.21 -3.16
N ARG A 546 -6.27 36.20 -2.55
CA ARG A 546 -4.88 36.22 -2.07
C ARG A 546 -4.15 34.90 -2.30
N LEU A 547 -4.91 33.82 -2.37
CA LEU A 547 -4.43 32.47 -2.59
C LEU A 547 -5.06 31.92 -3.87
N PRO A 548 -4.39 31.01 -4.59
CA PRO A 548 -4.94 30.40 -5.81
C PRO A 548 -6.29 29.69 -5.55
N GLU A 549 -6.49 29.13 -4.36
CA GLU A 549 -7.75 28.53 -3.92
C GLU A 549 -8.91 29.54 -3.93
N HIS A 550 -8.66 30.81 -3.60
CA HIS A 550 -9.70 31.84 -3.63
C HIS A 550 -10.21 32.10 -5.05
N CYS A 551 -9.32 32.03 -6.05
CA CYS A 551 -9.67 32.20 -7.46
C CYS A 551 -10.49 31.02 -8.00
N ILE A 552 -10.14 29.80 -7.56
CA ILE A 552 -10.88 28.58 -7.90
C ILE A 552 -12.27 28.60 -7.25
N GLU A 553 -12.34 28.93 -5.96
CA GLU A 553 -13.60 29.01 -5.21
C GLU A 553 -14.52 30.09 -5.78
N TRP A 554 -13.96 31.24 -6.17
CA TRP A 554 -14.70 32.28 -6.90
C TRP A 554 -15.31 31.76 -8.20
N ALA A 555 -14.54 31.01 -8.99
CA ALA A 555 -15.03 30.45 -10.25
C ALA A 555 -16.16 29.44 -10.01
N SER A 556 -16.06 28.62 -8.97
CA SER A 556 -17.05 27.59 -8.60
C SER A 556 -18.33 28.17 -8.00
N VAL A 557 -18.20 29.05 -7.00
CA VAL A 557 -19.34 29.49 -6.18
C VAL A 557 -20.04 30.74 -6.74
N LEU A 558 -19.30 31.61 -7.43
CA LEU A 558 -19.83 32.90 -7.90
C LEU A 558 -19.96 32.96 -9.42
N GLU A 559 -18.90 32.63 -10.17
CA GLU A 559 -18.90 32.81 -11.62
C GLU A 559 -19.69 31.70 -12.34
N TRP A 560 -19.60 30.45 -11.88
CA TRP A 560 -20.36 29.34 -12.48
C TRP A 560 -21.87 29.58 -12.45
N PRO A 561 -22.54 29.85 -11.31
CA PRO A 561 -23.99 30.08 -11.28
C PRO A 561 -24.42 31.32 -12.07
N LYS A 562 -23.53 32.31 -12.20
CA LYS A 562 -23.78 33.53 -12.96
C LYS A 562 -23.79 33.26 -14.47
N VAL A 563 -22.87 32.44 -14.97
CA VAL A 563 -22.76 32.08 -16.40
C VAL A 563 -23.74 30.97 -16.75
N PHE A 564 -23.80 29.93 -15.92
CA PHE A 564 -24.62 28.74 -16.09
C PHE A 564 -25.76 28.71 -15.06
N LYS A 565 -26.81 29.50 -15.32
CA LYS A 565 -27.94 29.70 -14.40
C LYS A 565 -28.60 28.39 -13.95
N GLU A 566 -28.91 27.51 -14.90
CA GLU A 566 -29.68 26.28 -14.64
C GLU A 566 -28.82 25.01 -14.65
N LYS A 567 -27.60 25.06 -15.20
CA LYS A 567 -26.71 23.89 -15.25
C LYS A 567 -25.95 23.78 -13.93
N LYS A 568 -26.25 22.73 -13.17
CA LYS A 568 -25.49 22.40 -11.96
C LYS A 568 -24.05 22.06 -12.32
N LEU A 569 -23.12 22.53 -11.49
CA LEU A 569 -21.72 22.14 -11.57
C LEU A 569 -21.62 20.66 -11.21
N ASP A 570 -21.25 19.84 -12.19
CA ASP A 570 -20.75 18.48 -11.99
C ASP A 570 -19.24 18.55 -11.78
N THR A 571 -18.75 18.12 -10.62
CA THR A 571 -17.34 18.20 -10.27
C THR A 571 -16.55 17.02 -10.86
N ASP A 572 -17.22 15.96 -11.32
CA ASP A 572 -16.59 14.80 -11.98
C ASP A 572 -16.49 14.95 -13.50
N ASP A 573 -17.22 15.92 -14.07
CA ASP A 573 -17.14 16.28 -15.49
C ASP A 573 -15.84 17.05 -15.80
N VAL A 574 -15.04 16.50 -16.72
CA VAL A 574 -13.75 17.06 -17.14
C VAL A 574 -13.92 18.43 -17.80
N GLU A 575 -14.98 18.64 -18.59
CA GLU A 575 -15.25 19.93 -19.25
C GLU A 575 -15.60 21.01 -18.24
N HIS A 576 -16.32 20.65 -17.18
CA HIS A 576 -16.64 21.58 -16.09
C HIS A 576 -15.39 22.01 -15.32
N ILE A 577 -14.53 21.04 -14.97
CA ILE A 577 -13.27 21.33 -14.29
C ILE A 577 -12.35 22.17 -15.19
N GLU A 578 -12.29 21.90 -16.50
CA GLU A 578 -11.54 22.72 -17.45
C GLU A 578 -12.05 24.15 -17.51
N TRP A 579 -13.37 24.34 -17.55
CA TRP A 579 -13.93 25.67 -17.51
C TRP A 579 -13.55 26.41 -16.22
N LEU A 580 -13.64 25.74 -15.07
CA LEU A 580 -13.27 26.32 -13.77
C LEU A 580 -11.78 26.67 -13.73
N TYR A 581 -10.92 25.78 -14.20
CA TYR A 581 -9.48 25.99 -14.26
C TYR A 581 -9.14 27.24 -15.09
N GLN A 582 -9.69 27.35 -16.30
CA GLN A 582 -9.45 28.51 -17.18
C GLN A 582 -9.94 29.82 -16.55
N LYS A 583 -11.11 29.81 -15.89
CA LYS A 583 -11.63 30.99 -15.19
C LYS A 583 -10.80 31.36 -13.97
N ALA A 584 -10.35 30.38 -13.20
CA ALA A 584 -9.49 30.59 -12.06
C ALA A 584 -8.12 31.16 -12.46
N VAL A 585 -7.51 30.66 -13.55
CA VAL A 585 -6.24 31.18 -14.08
C VAL A 585 -6.38 32.63 -14.54
N ALA A 586 -7.45 32.96 -15.27
CA ALA A 586 -7.70 34.33 -15.70
C ALA A 586 -7.89 35.27 -14.49
N ARG A 587 -8.67 34.84 -13.50
CA ARG A 587 -8.88 35.59 -12.26
C ARG A 587 -7.60 35.74 -11.44
N ALA A 588 -6.76 34.72 -11.38
CA ALA A 588 -5.49 34.79 -10.66
C ALA A 588 -4.52 35.79 -11.30
N ALA A 589 -4.49 35.85 -12.64
CA ALA A 589 -3.71 36.85 -13.37
C ALA A 589 -4.17 38.31 -13.12
N GLU A 590 -5.47 38.55 -12.91
CA GLU A 590 -6.00 39.89 -12.56
C GLU A 590 -5.46 40.40 -11.20
N PHE A 591 -5.14 39.50 -10.28
CA PHE A 591 -4.72 39.81 -8.92
C PHE A 591 -3.24 39.48 -8.63
N ASP A 592 -2.47 39.16 -9.67
CA ASP A 592 -1.05 38.77 -9.56
C ASP A 592 -0.82 37.57 -8.62
N ILE A 593 -1.71 36.57 -8.71
CA ILE A 593 -1.68 35.34 -7.91
C ILE A 593 -1.14 34.21 -8.76
N GLU A 594 -0.04 33.60 -8.32
CA GLU A 594 0.53 32.40 -8.95
C GLU A 594 0.01 31.11 -8.28
N GLY A 595 0.21 29.96 -8.93
CA GLY A 595 -0.02 28.64 -8.33
C GLY A 595 -1.37 27.98 -8.64
N VAL A 596 -2.22 28.58 -9.47
CA VAL A 596 -3.42 27.88 -9.99
C VAL A 596 -2.99 26.76 -10.93
N THR A 597 -3.25 25.52 -10.53
CA THR A 597 -2.97 24.32 -11.34
C THR A 597 -4.24 23.52 -11.54
N TRP A 598 -4.22 22.63 -12.53
CA TRP A 598 -5.31 21.66 -12.74
C TRP A 598 -5.57 20.82 -11.48
N ALA A 599 -4.51 20.28 -10.89
CA ALA A 599 -4.59 19.45 -9.69
C ALA A 599 -5.16 20.21 -8.49
N LEU A 600 -4.74 21.47 -8.28
CA LEU A 600 -5.30 22.32 -7.22
C LEU A 600 -6.78 22.64 -7.49
N THR A 601 -7.15 22.87 -8.75
CA THR A 601 -8.54 23.12 -9.16
C THR A 601 -9.44 21.94 -8.80
N GLN A 602 -9.02 20.73 -9.15
CA GLN A 602 -9.71 19.51 -8.75
C GLN A 602 -9.75 19.35 -7.22
N GLY A 603 -8.63 19.63 -6.54
CA GLY A 603 -8.51 19.56 -5.08
C GLY A 603 -9.52 20.43 -4.35
N VAL A 604 -9.61 21.71 -4.71
CA VAL A 604 -10.52 22.68 -4.10
C VAL A 604 -11.98 22.33 -4.43
N VAL A 605 -12.30 22.11 -5.71
CA VAL A 605 -13.69 21.93 -6.15
C VAL A 605 -14.30 20.61 -5.64
N LYS A 606 -13.51 19.54 -5.58
CA LYS A 606 -13.97 18.24 -5.06
C LYS A 606 -13.74 18.09 -3.55
N ASN A 607 -13.14 19.07 -2.88
CA ASN A 607 -12.66 18.95 -1.49
C ASN A 607 -11.86 17.65 -1.29
N ILE A 608 -10.90 17.37 -2.18
CA ILE A 608 -10.19 16.08 -2.21
C ILE A 608 -9.39 15.92 -0.92
N ILE A 609 -9.81 14.98 -0.08
CA ILE A 609 -9.04 14.53 1.08
C ILE A 609 -7.93 13.61 0.56
N PRO A 610 -6.64 13.93 0.78
CA PRO A 610 -5.55 13.04 0.41
C PRO A 610 -5.76 11.66 1.08
N ALA A 611 -5.65 10.59 0.30
CA ALA A 611 -5.90 9.25 0.81
C ALA A 611 -4.77 8.32 0.40
N ILE A 612 -4.19 7.64 1.40
CA ILE A 612 -2.97 6.85 1.25
C ILE A 612 -3.25 5.43 1.75
N ALA A 613 -2.85 4.43 0.96
CA ALA A 613 -3.06 3.02 1.28
C ALA A 613 -2.46 2.62 2.64
N SER A 614 -1.27 3.11 2.97
CA SER A 614 -0.61 2.81 4.26
C SER A 614 -1.43 3.27 5.48
N THR A 615 -2.02 4.46 5.42
CA THR A 615 -2.84 4.99 6.52
C THR A 615 -4.15 4.21 6.64
N ASN A 616 -4.78 3.87 5.51
CA ASN A 616 -5.95 2.99 5.49
C ASN A 616 -5.64 1.61 6.11
N ALA A 617 -4.50 1.01 5.76
CA ALA A 617 -4.08 -0.28 6.31
C ALA A 617 -3.86 -0.23 7.83
N ILE A 618 -3.20 0.82 8.34
CA ILE A 618 -2.97 1.00 9.78
C ILE A 618 -4.30 1.12 10.53
N ILE A 619 -5.19 1.98 10.07
CA ILE A 619 -6.48 2.21 10.74
C ILE A 619 -7.40 0.99 10.61
N ALA A 620 -7.49 0.37 9.45
CA ALA A 620 -8.28 -0.85 9.26
C ALA A 620 -7.78 -1.99 10.14
N ALA A 621 -6.46 -2.15 10.29
CA ALA A 621 -5.88 -3.15 11.18
C ALA A 621 -6.27 -2.87 12.64
N SER A 622 -6.21 -1.61 13.09
CA SER A 622 -6.70 -1.23 14.42
C SER A 622 -8.18 -1.56 14.60
N CYS A 623 -9.06 -1.17 13.66
CA CYS A 623 -10.48 -1.48 13.72
C CYS A 623 -10.77 -2.99 13.75
N CYS A 624 -10.10 -3.78 12.91
CA CYS A 624 -10.32 -5.22 12.85
C CYS A 624 -9.76 -5.97 14.06
N ASN A 625 -8.67 -5.47 14.66
CA ASN A 625 -8.18 -5.98 15.93
C ASN A 625 -9.22 -5.78 17.04
N GLU A 626 -9.87 -4.62 17.10
CA GLU A 626 -10.94 -4.40 18.08
C GLU A 626 -12.17 -5.28 17.81
N ALA A 627 -12.56 -5.47 16.55
CA ALA A 627 -13.63 -6.40 16.19
C ALA A 627 -13.30 -7.84 16.63
N PHE A 628 -12.06 -8.28 16.41
CA PHE A 628 -11.59 -9.60 16.82
C PHE A 628 -11.61 -9.77 18.35
N LYS A 629 -11.13 -8.77 19.09
CA LYS A 629 -11.14 -8.77 20.56
C LYS A 629 -12.57 -8.79 21.11
N LEU A 630 -13.46 -7.95 20.59
CA LEU A 630 -14.86 -7.89 21.03
C LEU A 630 -15.61 -9.19 20.72
N ALA A 631 -15.37 -9.80 19.55
CA ALA A 631 -16.02 -11.04 19.17
C ALA A 631 -15.54 -12.25 20.00
N THR A 632 -14.31 -12.24 20.49
CA THR A 632 -13.67 -13.44 21.06
C THR A 632 -13.31 -13.31 22.52
N THR A 633 -13.37 -12.10 23.08
CA THR A 633 -12.89 -11.71 24.42
C THR A 633 -11.43 -12.06 24.72
N CYS A 634 -10.62 -12.35 23.70
CA CYS A 634 -9.25 -12.80 23.87
C CYS A 634 -8.30 -11.74 24.47
N ALA A 635 -8.68 -10.47 24.46
CA ALA A 635 -7.94 -9.38 25.10
C ALA A 635 -8.88 -8.19 25.39
N PRO A 636 -8.51 -7.27 26.30
CA PRO A 636 -9.22 -6.01 26.50
C PRO A 636 -9.35 -5.22 25.20
N SER A 637 -10.54 -4.70 24.96
CA SER A 637 -10.80 -3.78 23.85
C SER A 637 -10.19 -2.41 24.13
N LEU A 638 -9.98 -1.64 23.05
CA LEU A 638 -9.63 -0.24 23.09
C LEU A 638 -10.64 0.54 23.93
N ASP A 639 -10.13 1.34 24.85
CA ASP A 639 -10.94 2.22 25.68
C ASP A 639 -11.30 3.49 24.89
N ASN A 640 -12.30 3.33 24.04
CA ASN A 640 -12.87 4.35 23.16
C ASN A 640 -12.01 4.84 21.98
N TYR A 641 -10.83 5.45 22.18
CA TYR A 641 -10.19 6.25 21.11
C TYR A 641 -8.70 5.95 20.89
N MET A 642 -8.32 5.76 19.63
CA MET A 642 -6.93 5.71 19.16
C MET A 642 -6.71 6.71 18.02
N MET A 643 -5.67 7.53 18.14
CA MET A 643 -5.18 8.45 17.11
C MET A 643 -3.87 7.94 16.51
N TYR A 644 -3.66 8.22 15.23
CA TYR A 644 -2.43 7.97 14.48
C TYR A 644 -1.99 9.22 13.71
N THR A 645 -0.69 9.51 13.72
CA THR A 645 -0.05 10.50 12.84
C THR A 645 1.26 9.95 12.29
N GLY A 646 1.43 10.12 10.98
CA GLY A 646 2.55 9.63 10.17
C GLY A 646 3.40 10.73 9.53
N ASN A 647 3.14 12.00 9.84
CA ASN A 647 3.77 13.15 9.17
C ASN A 647 5.31 13.17 9.34
N GLU A 648 5.80 12.95 10.56
CA GLU A 648 7.23 12.98 10.89
C GLU A 648 7.79 11.59 11.23
N SER A 649 7.00 10.79 11.96
CA SER A 649 7.32 9.42 12.40
C SER A 649 6.01 8.63 12.59
N VAL A 650 6.09 7.39 13.06
CA VAL A 650 4.93 6.59 13.48
C VAL A 650 4.59 6.94 14.92
N TYR A 651 3.53 7.72 15.14
CA TYR A 651 3.03 8.04 16.48
C TYR A 651 1.56 7.65 16.64
N THR A 652 1.25 7.04 17.77
CA THR A 652 -0.10 6.68 18.18
C THR A 652 -0.37 7.17 19.58
N TYR A 653 -1.58 7.67 19.82
CA TYR A 653 -2.05 8.06 21.15
C TYR A 653 -3.40 7.41 21.43
N THR A 654 -3.60 6.91 22.64
CA THR A 654 -4.82 6.21 23.05
C THR A 654 -5.32 6.85 24.33
N PHE A 655 -6.61 7.17 24.36
CA PHE A 655 -7.25 7.79 25.51
C PHE A 655 -8.73 7.41 25.55
N GLU A 656 -9.26 7.35 26.77
CA GLU A 656 -10.70 7.22 27.00
C GLU A 656 -11.35 8.59 26.82
N SER A 657 -12.37 8.66 25.96
CA SER A 657 -13.18 9.87 25.81
C SER A 657 -14.43 9.74 26.68
N ASP A 658 -14.66 10.74 27.53
CA ASP A 658 -15.80 10.77 28.44
C ASP A 658 -17.14 10.88 27.70
N LYS A 659 -18.14 10.15 28.18
CA LYS A 659 -19.53 10.27 27.72
C LYS A 659 -20.11 11.56 28.27
N ARG A 660 -20.55 12.45 27.39
CA ARG A 660 -21.24 13.70 27.75
C ARG A 660 -22.68 13.44 28.20
N GLU A 661 -23.03 13.92 29.39
CA GLU A 661 -24.41 13.89 29.91
C GLU A 661 -25.36 14.74 29.06
N ASP A 662 -24.87 15.88 28.55
CA ASP A 662 -25.62 16.79 27.68
C ASP A 662 -25.56 16.39 26.19
N CYS A 663 -25.08 15.18 25.87
CA CYS A 663 -24.98 14.73 24.49
C CYS A 663 -26.38 14.60 23.87
N PRO A 664 -26.66 15.25 22.73
CA PRO A 664 -27.99 15.23 22.12
C PRO A 664 -28.38 13.86 21.52
N VAL A 665 -27.47 12.89 21.54
CA VAL A 665 -27.68 11.54 21.00
C VAL A 665 -27.72 10.49 22.10
N CYS A 666 -26.72 10.46 23.00
CA CYS A 666 -26.61 9.40 24.01
C CYS A 666 -26.73 9.88 25.46
N GLY A 667 -26.95 11.18 25.67
CA GLY A 667 -26.97 11.81 26.98
C GLY A 667 -28.27 11.61 27.76
N GLY A 668 -29.38 11.28 27.08
CA GLY A 668 -30.68 11.03 27.70
C GLY A 668 -31.40 12.30 28.23
N GLU A 669 -30.71 13.42 28.38
CA GLU A 669 -31.29 14.73 28.74
C GLU A 669 -31.49 15.62 27.51
N ASN A 670 -32.57 16.40 27.49
CA ASN A 670 -32.78 17.45 26.49
C ASN A 670 -31.69 18.51 26.59
N LEU A 671 -31.24 19.04 25.45
CA LEU A 671 -30.26 20.12 25.44
C LEU A 671 -30.87 21.36 26.13
N SER A 672 -30.34 21.73 27.28
CA SER A 672 -30.80 22.92 27.99
C SER A 672 -30.06 24.17 27.49
N ALA A 673 -30.79 25.22 27.12
CA ALA A 673 -30.20 26.48 26.68
C ALA A 673 -30.78 27.66 27.46
N LYS A 674 -29.87 28.48 28.01
CA LYS A 674 -30.21 29.76 28.64
C LYS A 674 -30.16 30.84 27.57
N VAL A 675 -31.30 31.46 27.31
CA VAL A 675 -31.46 32.46 26.24
C VAL A 675 -31.93 33.79 26.84
N GLY A 676 -31.40 34.90 26.31
CA GLY A 676 -31.78 36.23 26.78
C GLY A 676 -33.24 36.54 26.46
N ARG A 677 -33.95 37.21 27.37
CA ARG A 677 -35.36 37.61 27.16
C ARG A 677 -35.60 38.47 25.91
N ASP A 678 -34.57 39.16 25.45
CA ASP A 678 -34.56 40.03 24.28
C ASP A 678 -34.21 39.30 22.98
N TRP A 679 -33.82 38.02 23.02
CA TRP A 679 -33.46 37.26 21.83
C TRP A 679 -34.63 37.14 20.86
N THR A 680 -34.34 37.40 19.59
CA THR A 680 -35.22 37.08 18.47
C THR A 680 -35.07 35.61 18.09
N LEU A 681 -36.03 35.08 17.35
CA LEU A 681 -35.90 33.74 16.76
C LEU A 681 -34.68 33.65 15.82
N GLU A 682 -34.36 34.73 15.10
CA GLU A 682 -33.13 34.85 14.31
C GLU A 682 -31.87 34.68 15.16
N ARG A 683 -31.76 35.38 16.30
CA ARG A 683 -30.60 35.23 17.18
C ARG A 683 -30.47 33.81 17.74
N PHE A 684 -31.59 33.14 18.00
CA PHE A 684 -31.58 31.76 18.44
C PHE A 684 -31.11 30.80 17.32
N VAL A 685 -31.53 31.03 16.08
CA VAL A 685 -31.03 30.28 14.92
C VAL A 685 -29.52 30.49 14.76
N GLU A 686 -29.04 31.73 14.85
CA GLU A 686 -27.60 32.04 14.82
C GLU A 686 -26.85 31.32 15.95
N TRP A 687 -27.39 31.33 17.17
CA TRP A 687 -26.77 30.62 18.30
C TRP A 687 -26.66 29.10 18.06
N LEU A 688 -27.68 28.48 17.46
CA LEU A 688 -27.61 27.05 17.08
C LEU A 688 -26.54 26.78 16.01
N GLU A 689 -26.37 27.70 15.06
CA GLU A 689 -25.35 27.61 14.00
C GLU A 689 -23.93 27.93 14.51
N GLU A 690 -23.79 28.78 15.54
CA GLU A 690 -22.52 29.12 16.19
C GLU A 690 -21.97 27.98 17.08
N ARG A 691 -22.81 27.00 17.48
CA ARG A 691 -22.40 25.89 18.35
C ARG A 691 -21.58 24.82 17.62
N GLN A 692 -20.28 24.84 17.88
CA GLN A 692 -19.32 23.86 17.36
C GLN A 692 -19.60 22.42 17.83
N ASP A 693 -20.24 22.25 18.97
CA ASP A 693 -20.55 20.94 19.54
C ASP A 693 -21.83 20.31 18.98
N LEU A 694 -22.57 21.03 18.13
CA LEU A 694 -23.74 20.53 17.40
C LEU A 694 -23.54 20.54 15.87
N GLN A 695 -22.70 21.46 15.36
CA GLN A 695 -22.40 21.66 13.93
C GLN A 695 -23.66 21.65 13.05
N ILE A 696 -24.69 22.39 13.46
CA ILE A 696 -25.96 22.49 12.75
C ILE A 696 -25.83 23.53 11.64
N THR A 697 -26.32 23.21 10.45
CA THR A 697 -26.42 24.15 9.33
C THR A 697 -27.86 24.24 8.85
N ARG A 698 -28.39 25.45 8.69
CA ARG A 698 -29.75 25.71 8.21
C ARG A 698 -30.82 24.95 9.02
N PRO A 699 -30.95 25.22 10.33
CA PRO A 699 -31.96 24.57 11.16
C PRO A 699 -33.38 24.98 10.74
N SER A 700 -34.29 24.01 10.84
CA SER A 700 -35.74 24.22 10.87
C SER A 700 -36.23 23.93 12.29
N LEU A 701 -37.10 24.79 12.78
CA LEU A 701 -37.60 24.83 14.14
C LEU A 701 -39.12 24.59 14.13
N SER A 702 -39.57 23.75 15.05
CA SER A 702 -40.98 23.52 15.34
C SER A 702 -41.23 23.52 16.84
N TYR A 703 -42.47 23.80 17.23
CA TYR A 703 -42.94 23.57 18.59
C TYR A 703 -42.96 22.07 18.89
N ALA A 704 -42.97 21.70 20.18
CA ALA A 704 -43.07 20.30 20.60
C ALA A 704 -44.33 19.56 20.08
N ASN A 705 -45.40 20.31 19.76
CA ASN A 705 -46.61 19.76 19.14
C ASN A 705 -46.52 19.59 17.60
N GLY A 706 -45.35 19.85 17.01
CA GLY A 706 -45.09 19.76 15.57
C GLY A 706 -45.53 20.97 14.74
N ALA A 707 -46.07 22.02 15.36
CA ALA A 707 -46.43 23.24 14.64
C ALA A 707 -45.16 23.98 14.14
N PRO A 708 -45.19 24.60 12.95
CA PRO A 708 -44.00 25.21 12.38
C PRO A 708 -43.65 26.55 13.04
N LEU A 709 -42.41 26.68 13.50
CA LEU A 709 -41.86 27.92 14.07
C LEU A 709 -41.04 28.68 13.02
N PHE A 710 -40.09 27.98 12.39
CA PHE A 710 -39.29 28.47 11.26
C PHE A 710 -38.82 27.31 10.39
N TYR A 711 -39.06 27.34 9.09
CA TYR A 711 -38.67 26.26 8.17
C TYR A 711 -37.78 26.76 7.05
N GLN A 712 -36.75 25.98 6.72
CA GLN A 712 -35.85 26.27 5.59
C GLN A 712 -36.38 25.74 4.25
N ALA A 713 -37.22 24.71 4.30
CA ALA A 713 -37.86 24.08 3.16
C ALA A 713 -39.18 23.41 3.58
N PRO A 714 -40.14 23.19 2.67
CA PRO A 714 -40.18 23.68 1.28
C PRO A 714 -40.44 25.20 1.21
N PRO A 715 -40.22 25.87 0.05
CA PRO A 715 -40.27 27.33 -0.08
C PRO A 715 -41.57 27.97 0.43
N GLN A 716 -42.70 27.27 0.31
CA GLN A 716 -43.99 27.75 0.79
C GLN A 716 -43.99 27.92 2.31
N LEU A 717 -43.45 26.95 3.06
CA LEU A 717 -43.33 27.05 4.52
C LEU A 717 -42.25 28.05 4.93
N HIS A 718 -41.20 28.18 4.13
CA HIS A 718 -40.17 29.20 4.38
C HIS A 718 -40.77 30.60 4.34
N GLU A 719 -41.47 30.97 3.27
CA GLU A 719 -42.07 32.31 3.16
C GLU A 719 -43.15 32.57 4.21
N LEU A 720 -43.90 31.53 4.63
CA LEU A 720 -44.91 31.65 5.69
C LEU A 720 -44.30 31.86 7.08
N THR A 721 -43.16 31.24 7.37
CA THR A 721 -42.55 31.24 8.71
C THR A 721 -41.42 32.26 8.86
N LYS A 722 -40.84 32.73 7.76
CA LYS A 722 -39.78 33.76 7.73
C LYS A 722 -40.12 35.03 8.54
N PRO A 723 -41.36 35.55 8.56
CA PRO A 723 -41.71 36.69 9.41
C PRO A 723 -41.53 36.43 10.91
N ASN A 724 -41.46 35.18 11.36
CA ASN A 724 -41.21 34.85 12.77
C ASN A 724 -39.77 35.11 13.20
N LEU A 725 -38.79 35.16 12.27
CA LEU A 725 -37.39 35.41 12.59
C LEU A 725 -37.18 36.72 13.37
N ALA A 726 -37.92 37.77 13.00
CA ALA A 726 -37.83 39.08 13.63
C ALA A 726 -38.58 39.21 14.97
N LYS A 727 -39.38 38.20 15.36
CA LYS A 727 -40.15 38.23 16.62
C LYS A 727 -39.30 37.74 17.78
N HIS A 728 -39.57 38.25 18.99
CA HIS A 728 -38.91 37.79 20.20
C HIS A 728 -39.34 36.36 20.56
N LEU A 729 -38.41 35.57 21.09
CA LEU A 729 -38.68 34.19 21.52
C LEU A 729 -39.82 34.13 22.53
N LYS A 730 -39.89 35.09 23.47
CA LYS A 730 -40.96 35.18 24.46
C LYS A 730 -42.35 35.28 23.83
N ASP A 731 -42.49 36.06 22.76
CA ASP A 731 -43.78 36.28 22.09
C ASP A 731 -44.22 35.06 21.27
N LEU A 732 -43.24 34.27 20.81
CA LEU A 732 -43.47 33.07 20.00
C LEU A 732 -43.74 31.83 20.84
N LEU A 733 -43.00 31.63 21.93
CA LEU A 733 -43.00 30.40 22.70
C LEU A 733 -43.98 30.44 23.88
N GLY A 734 -44.34 31.62 24.38
CA GLY A 734 -45.22 31.77 25.54
C GLY A 734 -44.64 31.05 26.77
N ASP A 735 -45.40 30.09 27.31
CA ASP A 735 -44.98 29.23 28.44
C ASP A 735 -44.29 27.92 27.97
N SER A 736 -44.21 27.64 26.66
CA SER A 736 -43.55 26.45 26.12
C SER A 736 -42.03 26.64 26.17
N THR A 737 -41.33 25.75 26.88
CA THR A 737 -39.87 25.79 26.99
C THR A 737 -39.18 25.04 25.86
N ASP A 738 -39.84 24.09 25.21
CA ASP A 738 -39.16 23.16 24.32
C ASP A 738 -39.33 23.50 22.84
N VAL A 739 -38.21 23.53 22.11
CA VAL A 739 -38.14 23.72 20.66
C VAL A 739 -37.52 22.48 20.03
N VAL A 740 -38.17 21.95 19.01
CA VAL A 740 -37.66 20.82 18.23
C VAL A 740 -36.91 21.37 17.03
N VAL A 741 -35.65 20.96 16.88
CA VAL A 741 -34.71 21.38 15.85
C VAL A 741 -34.46 20.21 14.91
N THR A 742 -34.62 20.44 13.62
CA THR A 742 -34.26 19.51 12.54
C THR A 742 -33.34 20.21 11.56
N ALA A 743 -32.37 19.52 10.99
CA ALA A 743 -31.45 20.11 10.02
C ALA A 743 -30.91 19.06 9.06
N PRO A 744 -30.51 19.43 7.82
CA PRO A 744 -29.95 18.49 6.85
C PRO A 744 -28.73 17.69 7.34
N GLY A 745 -27.92 18.27 8.23
CA GLY A 745 -26.75 17.63 8.82
C GLY A 745 -27.02 16.89 10.14
N LEU A 746 -28.24 16.95 10.65
CA LEU A 746 -28.65 16.37 11.93
C LEU A 746 -29.52 15.14 11.66
N PRO A 747 -29.04 13.92 11.96
CA PRO A 747 -29.76 12.70 11.61
C PRO A 747 -30.91 12.35 12.56
N PHE A 748 -31.10 13.15 13.61
CA PHE A 748 -32.14 13.01 14.62
C PHE A 748 -32.85 14.36 14.83
N SER A 749 -33.99 14.35 15.50
CA SER A 749 -34.65 15.57 15.96
C SER A 749 -34.08 15.98 17.31
N LEU A 750 -33.48 17.16 17.40
CA LEU A 750 -32.93 17.69 18.65
C LEU A 750 -34.00 18.47 19.40
N THR A 751 -34.29 18.08 20.63
CA THR A 751 -35.15 18.87 21.53
C THR A 751 -34.28 19.79 22.38
N VAL A 752 -34.56 21.09 22.32
CA VAL A 752 -33.87 22.12 23.10
C VAL A 752 -34.85 22.71 24.12
N SER A 753 -34.54 22.55 25.40
CA SER A 753 -35.30 23.14 26.50
C SER A 753 -34.73 24.52 26.85
N LEU A 754 -35.53 25.56 26.61
CA LEU A 754 -35.16 26.95 26.75
C LEU A 754 -35.54 27.50 28.12
N THR A 755 -34.57 28.15 28.77
CA THR A 755 -34.80 28.98 29.96
C THR A 755 -34.54 30.44 29.62
N LEU A 756 -35.58 31.28 29.72
CA LEU A 756 -35.50 32.71 29.45
C LEU A 756 -34.92 33.45 30.67
N GLU A 757 -33.69 33.96 30.54
CA GLU A 757 -33.01 34.76 31.59
C GLU A 757 -33.08 36.26 31.28
#